data_AF-A0A401UTQ6-F1
#
_entry.id   AF-A0A401UTQ6-F1
#
_cell.length_a   1.000
_cell.length_b   1.000
_cell.length_c   1.000
_cell.angle_alpha   90.00
_cell.angle_beta   90.00
_cell.angle_gamma   90.00
#
_symmetry.space_group_name_H-M   'P 1'
#
loop_
_entity.id
_entity.type
_entity.pdbx_description
1 polymer ?
#
loop_
_entity_poly.entity_id
_entity_poly.type
_entity_poly.pdbx_seq_one_letter_code
_entity_poly.pdbx_strand_id
1 'polypeptide(L)'
;MKINDCLKSKSENCDNEATKKLYLLAEDVVNKIRPHLKQITNELPEFDIHDDTHSERVIENIQLLLGDEMINGLSAYELFFIYLAAFLHDAAMALPKWERKLLRLTEGQEKFYHNDVNNPLLHDGRPPMKLSEAREYIISHKDQIYDNFDNCKDYILSFKTEGELIDDLSEQLSDYQDYRNGYIHKLNKAKTSLNAYLQLSDEIRYEYIRENHSIRIEKLVNNLSIMFDDKLEVKIGKKLTKTLGYICRSHGESFNYVRKLKFDDTYFGDGSVNTQFLCMMLRIGDILHFSYDRAPDSLYAEKMISSIESRKQWKIKSQGVINNIVNSGGIVRIKYDAFCDVPSFYYCLIDYFLWIEEEISNYAKMIKAMKQNMEFSKLVSRYEINISDTVDSKGVKYDEDIFKPVDDLCFKLNQSKILELLMGTNLYKDRFLCLREIYQNSLDTCRNMISCNPNENGYIEFGMDEEMVDGMSQKFLYCLDNGMGMTLDIINKYYLNIGNSYYRSKDFYRENIKHGNKFVATSQFGIGVLSSFMIGNKIYVATKHKSDNTFIRFMIDGPNEKFYYVNGNKFDDKENEISEHGTIIKLYLKDDILLNNTVISYYDIIRFEENKYKYKEINGEGNENEIKNNLLYLIQSFIVCLQDNISVNIKLKDKKLYKLMPMNRLLLNLKDYLPGEEMVETLSYRNYDNNVDKKETEYKLIANKERIDTLEVAIGYEGIKYKTEIALPKEKIDFNLFYSYNECATGFKVLIDGINVGVAPDIAEIFFNKVNREGVGLINFTGEIRPQLSVDRSSITDMDVSVEQGLNNLRKLVAVELFKVVKDHIINYQIEFNSDVARDIWKYIFKEYNWIGKELVEEIRKSEEIQVYVDEINGFSIEPLSVKQLIECEEYSYKIHDMRQFSTIIRYIIFHKITNSNHVALSDDIVTLKNCKFTSIIDVEEYEWDESKQAISINDYSGKYIEYDIVKDLFPLVKMETYKKFIHEDVSEYMGKIKIGRAYRSVMNLGRYVDARSVFPNSGIFTTRRNIYAIGRKEEFMKFNTIDLFKDYSNKNNKDYFIYTFISPAKLNDKEIMEIEKYKIVDEVYYNGVINGWSILFLGSTGETIIVPGIVSKKDVLKQISASFWMINGEIKYYFLDGTNITKEYIEKL
;
A
#
# COMPACT_ATOMS: atom_id res chain seq x y z
N MET A 1 -49.08 17.72 -38.16
CA MET A 1 -49.47 16.37 -38.63
C MET A 1 -48.57 15.34 -37.95
N LYS A 2 -49.10 14.27 -37.33
CA LYS A 2 -48.22 13.27 -36.68
C LYS A 2 -47.49 12.44 -37.74
N ILE A 3 -46.24 12.03 -37.48
CA ILE A 3 -45.42 11.18 -38.37
C ILE A 3 -46.16 9.89 -38.74
N ASN A 4 -46.77 9.21 -37.77
CA ASN A 4 -47.57 8.00 -38.06
C ASN A 4 -48.78 8.31 -38.95
N ASP A 5 -49.48 9.42 -38.72
CA ASP A 5 -50.60 9.86 -39.55
C ASP A 5 -50.14 10.20 -40.98
N CYS A 6 -48.95 10.76 -41.16
CA CYS A 6 -48.36 11.02 -42.48
C CYS A 6 -48.00 9.72 -43.20
N LEU A 7 -47.39 8.76 -42.49
CA LEU A 7 -47.11 7.43 -43.03
C LEU A 7 -48.41 6.71 -43.44
N LYS A 8 -49.44 6.77 -42.59
CA LYS A 8 -50.78 6.24 -42.86
C LYS A 8 -51.42 6.93 -44.07
N SER A 9 -51.42 8.25 -44.12
CA SER A 9 -51.98 9.03 -45.24
C SER A 9 -51.27 8.70 -46.56
N LYS A 10 -49.94 8.57 -46.57
CA LYS A 10 -49.19 8.13 -47.75
C LYS A 10 -49.51 6.69 -48.14
N SER A 11 -49.85 5.84 -47.17
CA SER A 11 -50.29 4.47 -47.44
C SER A 11 -51.69 4.43 -48.05
N GLU A 12 -52.61 5.31 -47.65
CA GLU A 12 -53.99 5.36 -48.14
C GLU A 12 -54.09 6.03 -49.53
N ASN A 13 -53.25 7.04 -49.79
CA ASN A 13 -53.30 7.87 -51.00
C ASN A 13 -52.37 7.40 -52.14
N CYS A 14 -51.62 6.31 -51.96
CA CYS A 14 -50.69 5.80 -52.96
C CYS A 14 -51.15 4.45 -53.54
N ASP A 15 -51.12 4.31 -54.86
CA ASP A 15 -51.31 3.02 -55.56
C ASP A 15 -50.12 2.05 -55.32
N ASN A 16 -49.06 2.51 -54.63
CA ASN A 16 -47.88 1.71 -54.31
C ASN A 16 -48.12 0.78 -53.11
N GLU A 17 -48.34 -0.50 -53.40
CA GLU A 17 -48.55 -1.59 -52.44
C GLU A 17 -47.43 -1.68 -51.37
N ALA A 18 -46.20 -1.31 -51.71
CA ALA A 18 -45.07 -1.35 -50.77
C ALA A 18 -45.25 -0.36 -49.59
N THR A 19 -45.87 0.80 -49.83
CA THR A 19 -46.10 1.81 -48.77
C THR A 19 -47.16 1.35 -47.78
N LYS A 20 -48.20 0.65 -48.25
CA LYS A 20 -49.21 0.01 -47.39
C LYS A 20 -48.61 -1.05 -46.49
N LYS A 21 -47.78 -1.93 -47.05
CA LYS A 21 -47.09 -2.98 -46.29
C LYS A 21 -46.12 -2.41 -45.26
N LEU A 22 -45.42 -1.30 -45.56
CA LEU A 22 -44.55 -0.60 -44.60
C LEU A 22 -45.30 -0.05 -43.38
N TYR A 23 -46.43 0.63 -43.59
CA TYR A 23 -47.24 1.16 -42.49
C TYR A 23 -47.76 0.04 -41.57
N LEU A 24 -48.34 -1.01 -42.16
CA LEU A 24 -48.86 -2.16 -41.41
C LEU A 24 -47.75 -2.89 -40.65
N LEU A 25 -46.56 -3.02 -41.25
CA LEU A 25 -45.39 -3.58 -40.58
C LEU A 25 -44.98 -2.74 -39.37
N ALA A 26 -44.93 -1.41 -39.52
CA ALA A 26 -44.54 -0.53 -38.42
C ALA A 26 -45.50 -0.63 -37.23
N GLU A 27 -46.82 -0.61 -37.49
CA GLU A 27 -47.84 -0.78 -36.46
C GLU A 27 -47.75 -2.14 -35.76
N ASP A 28 -47.51 -3.23 -36.51
CA ASP A 28 -47.34 -4.57 -35.91
C ASP A 28 -46.13 -4.62 -34.97
N VAL A 29 -44.99 -4.03 -35.37
CA VAL A 29 -43.78 -3.97 -34.53
C VAL A 29 -44.01 -3.11 -33.28
N VAL A 30 -44.58 -1.91 -33.43
CA VAL A 30 -44.84 -1.00 -32.31
C VAL A 30 -45.80 -1.62 -31.29
N ASN A 31 -46.89 -2.25 -31.75
CA ASN A 31 -47.85 -2.89 -30.86
C ASN A 31 -47.23 -4.04 -30.05
N LYS A 32 -46.27 -4.77 -30.64
CA LYS A 32 -45.56 -5.86 -29.97
C LYS A 32 -44.46 -5.39 -29.02
N ILE A 33 -43.80 -4.26 -29.27
CA ILE A 33 -42.69 -3.77 -28.43
C ILE A 33 -43.16 -2.92 -27.24
N ARG A 34 -44.32 -2.25 -27.31
CA ARG A 34 -44.84 -1.41 -26.21
C ARG A 34 -44.87 -2.11 -24.83
N PRO A 35 -45.39 -3.35 -24.70
CA PRO A 35 -45.39 -4.05 -23.41
C PRO A 35 -43.98 -4.32 -22.88
N HIS A 36 -42.99 -4.46 -23.77
CA HIS A 36 -41.59 -4.71 -23.43
C HIS A 36 -40.91 -3.45 -22.88
N LEU A 37 -41.13 -2.29 -23.50
CA LEU A 37 -40.58 -1.02 -23.03
C LEU A 37 -40.99 -0.69 -21.59
N LYS A 38 -42.20 -1.06 -21.19
CA LYS A 38 -42.67 -0.90 -19.80
C LYS A 38 -41.86 -1.70 -18.78
N GLN A 39 -41.12 -2.73 -19.20
CA GLN A 39 -40.25 -3.50 -18.32
C GLN A 39 -38.95 -2.77 -17.98
N ILE A 40 -38.56 -1.72 -18.72
CA ILE A 40 -37.31 -0.98 -18.45
C ILE A 40 -37.31 -0.43 -17.02
N THR A 41 -38.44 0.08 -16.54
CA THR A 41 -38.60 0.58 -15.16
C THR A 41 -38.36 -0.50 -14.09
N ASN A 42 -38.62 -1.78 -14.41
CA ASN A 42 -38.39 -2.90 -13.49
C ASN A 42 -36.95 -3.45 -13.55
N GLU A 43 -36.30 -3.36 -14.71
CA GLU A 43 -34.91 -3.79 -14.90
C GLU A 43 -33.93 -2.76 -14.35
N LEU A 44 -34.27 -1.48 -14.50
CA LEU A 44 -33.47 -0.32 -14.14
C LEU A 44 -34.23 0.56 -13.13
N PRO A 45 -34.44 0.06 -11.88
CA PRO A 45 -35.32 0.71 -10.90
C PRO A 45 -34.83 2.11 -10.50
N GLU A 46 -33.53 2.38 -10.59
CA GLU A 46 -32.96 3.68 -10.23
C GLU A 46 -33.15 4.75 -11.31
N PHE A 47 -33.47 4.36 -12.55
CA PHE A 47 -33.54 5.25 -13.69
C PHE A 47 -34.94 5.83 -13.88
N ASP A 48 -35.02 7.00 -14.51
CA ASP A 48 -36.25 7.66 -14.91
C ASP A 48 -37.00 6.87 -16.00
N ILE A 49 -38.21 7.29 -16.38
CA ILE A 49 -39.12 6.51 -17.23
C ILE A 49 -38.59 6.42 -18.67
N HIS A 50 -38.26 5.23 -19.16
CA HIS A 50 -37.87 4.98 -20.56
C HIS A 50 -38.87 4.08 -21.29
N ASP A 51 -40.15 4.12 -20.92
CA ASP A 51 -41.19 3.27 -21.50
C ASP A 51 -41.74 3.82 -22.83
N ASP A 52 -42.90 3.30 -23.28
CA ASP A 52 -43.52 3.74 -24.52
C ASP A 52 -43.95 5.22 -24.53
N THR A 53 -44.19 5.82 -23.36
CA THR A 53 -44.48 7.26 -23.26
C THR A 53 -43.27 8.12 -23.64
N HIS A 54 -42.06 7.65 -23.32
CA HIS A 54 -40.83 8.28 -23.77
C HIS A 54 -40.69 8.22 -25.29
N SER A 55 -40.89 7.04 -25.89
CA SER A 55 -40.83 6.87 -27.35
C SER A 55 -41.81 7.80 -28.07
N GLU A 56 -43.02 7.96 -27.54
CA GLU A 56 -44.00 8.92 -28.07
C GLU A 56 -43.49 10.35 -27.99
N ARG A 57 -42.89 10.74 -26.87
CA ARG A 57 -42.34 12.08 -26.68
C ARG A 57 -41.14 12.37 -27.58
N VAL A 58 -40.28 11.38 -27.85
CA VAL A 58 -39.19 11.49 -28.84
C VAL A 58 -39.76 11.78 -30.22
N ILE A 59 -40.80 11.07 -30.62
CA ILE A 59 -41.49 11.30 -31.90
C ILE A 59 -42.10 12.71 -31.95
N GLU A 60 -42.73 13.17 -30.87
CA GLU A 60 -43.27 14.54 -30.77
C GLU A 60 -42.17 15.60 -30.90
N ASN A 61 -41.03 15.41 -30.23
CA ASN A 61 -39.88 16.32 -30.34
C ASN A 61 -39.40 16.39 -31.80
N ILE A 62 -39.22 15.25 -32.47
CA ILE A 62 -38.85 15.19 -33.89
C ILE A 62 -39.90 15.89 -34.76
N GLN A 63 -41.19 15.69 -34.48
CA GLN A 63 -42.27 16.36 -35.22
C GLN A 63 -42.20 17.89 -35.11
N LEU A 64 -41.97 18.41 -33.90
CA LEU A 64 -41.87 19.84 -33.67
C LEU A 64 -40.62 20.46 -34.31
N LEU A 65 -39.51 19.72 -34.37
CA LEU A 65 -38.29 20.15 -35.07
C LEU A 65 -38.49 20.25 -36.57
N LEU A 66 -39.13 19.25 -37.18
CA LEU A 66 -39.31 19.17 -38.63
C LEU A 66 -40.41 20.11 -39.15
N GLY A 67 -41.51 20.21 -38.41
CA GLY A 67 -42.72 20.90 -38.87
C GLY A 67 -43.46 20.15 -40.00
N ASP A 68 -44.70 20.57 -40.24
CA ASP A 68 -45.63 19.83 -41.11
C ASP A 68 -45.20 19.77 -42.58
N GLU A 69 -44.58 20.83 -43.11
CA GLU A 69 -44.12 20.89 -44.50
C GLU A 69 -43.02 19.85 -44.77
N MET A 70 -42.03 19.78 -43.89
CA MET A 70 -40.90 18.85 -44.03
C MET A 70 -41.33 17.40 -43.84
N ILE A 71 -42.19 17.12 -42.83
CA ILE A 71 -42.75 15.78 -42.60
C ILE A 71 -43.46 15.26 -43.87
N ASN A 72 -44.24 16.11 -44.53
CA ASN A 72 -44.89 15.75 -45.79
C ASN A 72 -43.90 15.49 -46.95
N GLY A 73 -42.74 16.15 -46.93
CA GLY A 73 -41.64 15.97 -47.88
C GLY A 73 -40.79 14.72 -47.65
N LEU A 74 -40.89 14.05 -46.49
CA LEU A 74 -40.16 12.81 -46.19
C LEU A 74 -40.74 11.61 -46.96
N SER A 75 -39.89 10.62 -47.25
CA SER A 75 -40.29 9.40 -47.95
C SER A 75 -41.01 8.47 -46.99
N ALA A 76 -41.77 7.50 -47.52
CA ALA A 76 -42.41 6.49 -46.68
C ALA A 76 -41.39 5.71 -45.84
N TYR A 77 -40.20 5.44 -46.39
CA TYR A 77 -39.11 4.77 -45.68
C TYR A 77 -38.52 5.65 -44.56
N GLU A 78 -38.35 6.95 -44.78
CA GLU A 78 -37.86 7.88 -43.75
C GLU A 78 -38.84 7.98 -42.57
N LEU A 79 -40.14 8.14 -42.86
CA LEU A 79 -41.19 8.15 -41.84
C LEU A 79 -41.25 6.82 -41.08
N PHE A 80 -41.13 5.70 -41.79
CA PHE A 80 -41.05 4.35 -41.22
C PHE A 80 -39.87 4.21 -40.25
N PHE A 81 -38.67 4.64 -40.65
CA PHE A 81 -37.49 4.54 -39.81
C PHE A 81 -37.54 5.46 -38.59
N ILE A 82 -38.02 6.70 -38.72
CA ILE A 82 -38.19 7.59 -37.55
C ILE A 82 -39.15 6.95 -36.54
N TYR A 83 -40.28 6.45 -37.03
CA TYR A 83 -41.31 5.87 -36.18
C TYR A 83 -40.80 4.63 -35.44
N LEU A 84 -40.16 3.69 -36.14
CA LEU A 84 -39.63 2.47 -35.50
C LEU A 84 -38.41 2.74 -34.61
N ALA A 85 -37.49 3.61 -35.02
CA ALA A 85 -36.28 3.87 -34.24
C ALA A 85 -36.62 4.47 -32.87
N ALA A 86 -37.62 5.36 -32.78
CA ALA A 86 -38.05 5.93 -31.51
C ALA A 86 -38.58 4.87 -30.52
N PHE A 87 -39.26 3.82 -30.99
CA PHE A 87 -39.74 2.72 -30.15
C PHE A 87 -38.71 1.62 -29.88
N LEU A 88 -37.63 1.55 -30.67
CA LEU A 88 -36.66 0.46 -30.56
C LEU A 88 -35.34 0.89 -29.90
N HIS A 89 -34.92 2.14 -29.97
CA HIS A 89 -33.57 2.57 -29.56
C HIS A 89 -33.21 2.14 -28.13
N ASP A 90 -34.15 2.26 -27.19
CA ASP A 90 -34.00 1.88 -25.78
C ASP A 90 -34.48 0.46 -25.45
N ALA A 91 -35.03 -0.29 -26.42
CA ALA A 91 -35.65 -1.58 -26.13
C ALA A 91 -34.67 -2.61 -25.54
N ALA A 92 -33.37 -2.45 -25.76
CA ALA A 92 -32.31 -3.27 -25.18
C ALA A 92 -31.99 -2.93 -23.71
N MET A 93 -32.54 -1.84 -23.14
CA MET A 93 -32.46 -1.56 -21.70
C MET A 93 -33.36 -2.50 -20.88
N ALA A 94 -34.40 -3.07 -21.49
CA ALA A 94 -35.21 -4.13 -20.92
C ALA A 94 -34.67 -5.48 -21.39
N LEU A 95 -33.93 -6.16 -20.52
CA LEU A 95 -33.47 -7.51 -20.79
C LEU A 95 -34.64 -8.49 -20.70
N PRO A 96 -34.78 -9.44 -21.64
CA PRO A 96 -35.70 -10.55 -21.43
C PRO A 96 -35.26 -11.37 -20.21
N LYS A 97 -36.21 -12.08 -19.58
CA LYS A 97 -36.01 -12.76 -18.29
C LYS A 97 -34.78 -13.68 -18.25
N TRP A 98 -34.50 -14.38 -19.35
CA TRP A 98 -33.37 -15.31 -19.44
C TRP A 98 -32.01 -14.60 -19.46
N GLU A 99 -31.89 -13.47 -20.15
CA GLU A 99 -30.67 -12.65 -20.16
C GLU A 99 -30.42 -12.08 -18.77
N ARG A 100 -31.44 -11.48 -18.13
CA ARG A 100 -31.34 -10.98 -16.75
C ARG A 100 -30.90 -12.08 -15.79
N LYS A 101 -31.51 -13.27 -15.91
CA LYS A 101 -31.17 -14.42 -15.06
C LYS A 101 -29.73 -14.87 -15.28
N LEU A 102 -29.27 -14.92 -16.54
CA LEU A 102 -27.90 -15.25 -16.88
C LEU A 102 -26.91 -14.28 -16.25
N LEU A 103 -27.15 -12.96 -16.35
CA LEU A 103 -26.29 -11.96 -15.72
C LEU A 103 -26.23 -12.19 -14.20
N ARG A 104 -27.38 -12.35 -13.54
CA ARG A 104 -27.43 -12.59 -12.08
C ARG A 104 -26.76 -13.89 -11.63
N LEU A 105 -26.76 -14.94 -12.45
CA LEU A 105 -26.11 -16.21 -12.13
C LEU A 105 -24.59 -16.06 -11.97
N THR A 106 -23.97 -15.22 -12.79
CA THR A 106 -22.51 -15.05 -12.78
C THR A 106 -22.00 -14.06 -11.74
N GLU A 107 -22.88 -13.27 -11.13
CA GLU A 107 -22.50 -12.22 -10.18
C GLU A 107 -22.12 -12.79 -8.81
N GLY A 108 -21.10 -12.21 -8.20
CA GLY A 108 -20.69 -12.53 -6.84
C GLY A 108 -19.50 -13.48 -6.75
N GLN A 109 -19.09 -13.71 -5.51
CA GLN A 109 -17.98 -14.59 -5.14
C GLN A 109 -18.13 -15.04 -3.69
N GLU A 110 -17.75 -16.29 -3.40
CA GLU A 110 -17.81 -16.88 -2.06
C GLU A 110 -19.18 -16.68 -1.37
N LYS A 111 -19.26 -15.86 -0.32
CA LYS A 111 -20.47 -15.53 0.46
C LYS A 111 -21.16 -14.23 0.03
N PHE A 112 -20.63 -13.54 -0.98
CA PHE A 112 -21.10 -12.23 -1.44
C PHE A 112 -21.91 -12.39 -2.73
N TYR A 113 -23.15 -12.83 -2.59
CA TYR A 113 -24.10 -13.01 -3.69
C TYR A 113 -25.55 -12.92 -3.21
N HIS A 114 -26.46 -12.80 -4.16
CA HIS A 114 -27.89 -12.70 -3.89
C HIS A 114 -28.49 -14.08 -3.52
N ASN A 115 -29.13 -14.18 -2.35
CA ASN A 115 -29.64 -15.46 -1.82
C ASN A 115 -30.83 -16.04 -2.62
N ASP A 116 -31.51 -15.24 -3.45
CA ASP A 116 -32.61 -15.68 -4.30
C ASP A 116 -32.14 -16.33 -5.62
N VAL A 117 -30.83 -16.39 -5.85
CA VAL A 117 -30.24 -17.05 -7.01
C VAL A 117 -29.94 -18.51 -6.66
N ASN A 118 -30.74 -19.43 -7.20
CA ASN A 118 -30.48 -20.87 -7.09
C ASN A 118 -29.21 -21.24 -7.87
N ASN A 119 -28.34 -22.07 -7.28
CA ASN A 119 -27.11 -22.61 -7.88
C ASN A 119 -26.32 -21.58 -8.75
N PRO A 120 -25.79 -20.50 -8.14
CA PRO A 120 -25.11 -19.44 -8.88
C PRO A 120 -23.74 -19.90 -9.39
N LEU A 121 -23.30 -19.31 -10.51
CA LEU A 121 -21.98 -19.55 -11.10
C LEU A 121 -20.86 -18.82 -10.33
N LEU A 122 -21.13 -17.61 -9.80
CA LEU A 122 -20.21 -16.80 -9.00
C LEU A 122 -18.81 -16.64 -9.62
N HIS A 123 -18.66 -15.67 -10.52
CA HIS A 123 -17.46 -15.54 -11.36
C HIS A 123 -16.68 -14.22 -11.18
N ASP A 124 -17.01 -13.41 -10.19
CA ASP A 124 -16.30 -12.16 -9.94
C ASP A 124 -14.83 -12.41 -9.58
N GLY A 125 -13.90 -11.74 -10.27
CA GLY A 125 -12.46 -11.84 -10.02
C GLY A 125 -11.78 -13.05 -10.68
N ARG A 126 -12.47 -13.75 -11.60
CA ARG A 126 -11.94 -14.89 -12.36
C ARG A 126 -11.82 -14.54 -13.85
N PRO A 127 -10.87 -15.16 -14.59
CA PRO A 127 -10.78 -15.00 -16.03
C PRO A 127 -12.15 -15.27 -16.68
N PRO A 128 -12.63 -14.40 -17.60
CA PRO A 128 -13.90 -14.63 -18.28
C PRO A 128 -13.87 -15.97 -19.03
N MET A 129 -15.00 -16.68 -19.03
CA MET A 129 -15.12 -17.97 -19.69
C MET A 129 -14.83 -17.83 -21.18
N LYS A 130 -14.09 -18.80 -21.75
CA LYS A 130 -13.95 -18.87 -23.21
C LYS A 130 -15.32 -19.16 -23.83
N LEU A 131 -15.55 -18.70 -25.06
CA LEU A 131 -16.84 -18.90 -25.73
C LEU A 131 -17.29 -20.37 -25.77
N SER A 132 -16.37 -21.33 -25.95
CA SER A 132 -16.71 -22.77 -25.90
C SER A 132 -17.18 -23.23 -24.51
N GLU A 133 -16.53 -22.76 -23.44
CA GLU A 133 -16.86 -23.09 -22.06
C GLU A 133 -18.19 -22.45 -21.64
N ALA A 134 -18.37 -21.17 -22.01
CA ALA A 134 -19.64 -20.47 -21.82
C ALA A 134 -20.77 -21.21 -22.52
N ARG A 135 -20.56 -21.65 -23.78
CA ARG A 135 -21.55 -22.39 -24.55
C ARG A 135 -21.94 -23.73 -23.91
N GLU A 136 -20.96 -24.49 -23.41
CA GLU A 136 -21.22 -25.72 -22.66
C GLU A 136 -21.99 -25.44 -21.36
N TYR A 137 -21.66 -24.35 -20.67
CA TYR A 137 -22.39 -23.92 -19.48
C TYR A 137 -23.85 -23.57 -19.80
N ILE A 138 -24.12 -22.78 -20.85
CA ILE A 138 -25.49 -22.45 -21.26
C ILE A 138 -26.29 -23.72 -21.60
N ILE A 139 -25.70 -24.67 -22.34
CA ILE A 139 -26.36 -25.92 -22.73
C ILE A 139 -26.71 -26.79 -21.51
N SER A 140 -25.77 -26.92 -20.58
CA SER A 140 -25.95 -27.75 -19.37
C SER A 140 -26.92 -27.15 -18.35
N HIS A 141 -27.18 -25.84 -18.42
CA HIS A 141 -28.04 -25.11 -17.48
C HIS A 141 -29.25 -24.45 -18.16
N LYS A 142 -29.64 -24.90 -19.35
CA LYS A 142 -30.74 -24.29 -20.10
C LYS A 142 -32.06 -24.25 -19.32
N ASP A 143 -32.38 -25.31 -18.57
CA ASP A 143 -33.59 -25.42 -17.74
C ASP A 143 -33.61 -24.33 -16.66
N GLN A 144 -32.42 -23.97 -16.17
CA GLN A 144 -32.24 -22.87 -15.24
C GLN A 144 -32.24 -21.52 -15.94
N ILE A 145 -31.66 -21.35 -17.13
CA ILE A 145 -31.49 -20.03 -17.76
C ILE A 145 -32.77 -19.57 -18.47
N TYR A 146 -33.30 -20.40 -19.37
CA TYR A 146 -34.43 -20.05 -20.24
C TYR A 146 -35.54 -21.11 -20.33
N ASP A 147 -35.41 -22.23 -19.63
CA ASP A 147 -36.38 -23.34 -19.54
C ASP A 147 -36.64 -24.04 -20.89
N ASN A 148 -37.51 -23.48 -21.73
CA ASN A 148 -37.79 -23.96 -23.08
C ASN A 148 -37.60 -22.81 -24.10
N PHE A 149 -36.89 -23.10 -25.20
CA PHE A 149 -36.71 -22.15 -26.30
C PHE A 149 -38.04 -21.67 -26.91
N ASP A 150 -39.11 -22.46 -26.86
CA ASP A 150 -40.43 -22.02 -27.32
C ASP A 150 -40.96 -20.80 -26.55
N ASN A 151 -40.67 -20.69 -25.25
CA ASN A 151 -41.00 -19.50 -24.46
C ASN A 151 -40.16 -18.26 -24.86
N CYS A 152 -38.99 -18.49 -25.44
CA CYS A 152 -38.12 -17.41 -25.92
C CYS A 152 -38.56 -16.90 -27.29
N LYS A 153 -39.08 -17.77 -28.17
CA LYS A 153 -39.50 -17.41 -29.53
C LYS A 153 -40.65 -16.41 -29.58
N ASP A 154 -41.48 -16.37 -28.54
CA ASP A 154 -42.62 -15.45 -28.44
C ASP A 154 -42.19 -13.98 -28.24
N TYR A 155 -40.93 -13.75 -27.85
CA TYR A 155 -40.37 -12.41 -27.76
C TYR A 155 -40.04 -11.84 -29.13
N ILE A 156 -40.50 -10.60 -29.41
CA ILE A 156 -40.42 -9.98 -30.74
C ILE A 156 -38.97 -9.83 -31.25
N LEU A 157 -37.99 -9.61 -30.37
CA LEU A 157 -36.57 -9.48 -30.75
C LEU A 157 -35.77 -10.79 -30.55
N SER A 158 -36.45 -11.92 -30.38
CA SER A 158 -35.80 -13.21 -30.13
C SER A 158 -35.01 -13.74 -31.33
N PHE A 159 -34.09 -14.66 -31.06
CA PHE A 159 -33.30 -15.35 -32.07
C PHE A 159 -34.10 -16.42 -32.80
N LYS A 160 -33.69 -16.78 -34.01
CA LYS A 160 -34.47 -17.65 -34.90
C LYS A 160 -34.33 -19.12 -34.52
N THR A 161 -33.17 -19.49 -33.99
CA THR A 161 -32.87 -20.86 -33.57
C THR A 161 -32.32 -20.88 -32.14
N GLU A 162 -32.49 -22.00 -31.45
CA GLU A 162 -31.94 -22.17 -30.10
C GLU A 162 -30.42 -22.05 -30.12
N GLY A 163 -29.77 -22.51 -31.20
CA GLY A 163 -28.33 -22.36 -31.39
C GLY A 163 -27.88 -20.90 -31.42
N GLU A 164 -28.57 -20.04 -32.18
CA GLU A 164 -28.28 -18.59 -32.23
C GLU A 164 -28.47 -17.93 -30.85
N LEU A 165 -29.53 -18.31 -30.10
CA LEU A 165 -29.74 -17.83 -28.73
C LEU A 165 -28.60 -18.28 -27.81
N ILE A 166 -28.21 -19.55 -27.87
CA ILE A 166 -27.12 -20.10 -27.05
C ILE A 166 -25.81 -19.37 -27.35
N ASP A 167 -25.49 -19.15 -28.62
CA ASP A 167 -24.25 -18.46 -29.02
C ASP A 167 -24.26 -17.01 -28.53
N ASP A 168 -25.39 -16.31 -28.63
CA ASP A 168 -25.55 -14.94 -28.11
C ASP A 168 -25.44 -14.86 -26.59
N LEU A 169 -26.07 -15.78 -25.85
CA LEU A 169 -25.94 -15.86 -24.40
C LEU A 169 -24.51 -16.19 -23.96
N SER A 170 -23.80 -16.98 -24.76
CA SER A 170 -22.39 -17.32 -24.49
C SER A 170 -21.48 -16.10 -24.64
N GLU A 171 -21.68 -15.30 -25.69
CA GLU A 171 -21.01 -14.01 -25.88
C GLU A 171 -21.34 -13.06 -24.72
N GLN A 172 -22.62 -12.87 -24.41
CA GLN A 172 -23.08 -11.95 -23.36
C GLN A 172 -22.55 -12.34 -21.98
N LEU A 173 -22.48 -13.64 -21.65
CA LEU A 173 -21.91 -14.13 -20.39
C LEU A 173 -20.43 -13.77 -20.28
N SER A 174 -19.65 -14.05 -21.34
CA SER A 174 -18.21 -13.77 -21.36
C SER A 174 -17.93 -12.26 -21.30
N ASP A 175 -18.65 -11.48 -22.09
CA ASP A 175 -18.54 -10.02 -22.13
C ASP A 175 -18.92 -9.38 -20.79
N TYR A 176 -19.97 -9.88 -20.14
CA TYR A 176 -20.37 -9.37 -18.83
C TYR A 176 -19.38 -9.73 -17.72
N GLN A 177 -18.83 -10.95 -17.75
CA GLN A 177 -17.76 -11.35 -16.82
C GLN A 177 -16.52 -10.45 -16.99
N ASP A 178 -16.09 -10.17 -18.23
CA ASP A 178 -14.99 -9.25 -18.49
C ASP A 178 -15.35 -7.82 -18.05
N TYR A 179 -16.57 -7.36 -18.34
CA TYR A 179 -17.02 -6.05 -17.92
C TYR A 179 -16.90 -5.84 -16.41
N ARG A 180 -17.41 -6.80 -15.62
CA ARG A 180 -17.40 -6.80 -14.15
C ARG A 180 -15.98 -6.88 -13.56
N ASN A 181 -15.08 -7.61 -14.21
CA ASN A 181 -13.68 -7.69 -13.78
C ASN A 181 -12.98 -6.32 -13.78
N GLY A 182 -13.44 -5.37 -14.61
CA GLY A 182 -12.99 -3.97 -14.56
C GLY A 182 -13.31 -3.24 -13.24
N TYR A 183 -14.26 -3.76 -12.44
CA TYR A 183 -14.70 -3.21 -11.16
C TYR A 183 -14.18 -4.01 -9.95
N ILE A 184 -13.32 -5.00 -10.15
CA ILE A 184 -12.91 -5.94 -9.09
C ILE A 184 -12.34 -5.23 -7.85
N HIS A 185 -11.57 -4.16 -8.03
CA HIS A 185 -11.02 -3.40 -6.93
C HIS A 185 -12.11 -2.72 -6.09
N LYS A 186 -13.18 -2.20 -6.71
CA LYS A 186 -14.34 -1.63 -5.99
C LYS A 186 -15.13 -2.74 -5.28
N LEU A 187 -15.36 -3.87 -5.94
CA LEU A 187 -16.04 -5.03 -5.36
C LEU A 187 -15.27 -5.57 -4.14
N ASN A 188 -13.94 -5.68 -4.21
CA ASN A 188 -13.11 -6.10 -3.09
C ASN A 188 -13.20 -5.14 -1.91
N LYS A 189 -13.22 -3.82 -2.15
CA LYS A 189 -13.44 -2.82 -1.08
C LYS A 189 -14.84 -2.90 -0.47
N ALA A 190 -15.85 -3.26 -1.26
CA ALA A 190 -17.22 -3.41 -0.78
C ALA A 190 -17.45 -4.68 0.07
N LYS A 191 -16.50 -5.61 0.13
CA LYS A 191 -16.57 -6.84 0.96
C LYS A 191 -16.63 -6.58 2.47
N THR A 192 -16.58 -5.32 2.91
CA THR A 192 -16.82 -4.91 4.31
C THR A 192 -18.21 -5.31 4.81
N SER A 193 -19.22 -5.39 3.93
CA SER A 193 -20.55 -5.92 4.26
C SER A 193 -21.23 -6.53 3.03
N LEU A 194 -22.14 -7.50 3.26
CA LEU A 194 -22.93 -8.09 2.18
C LEU A 194 -23.77 -7.03 1.44
N ASN A 195 -24.40 -6.12 2.18
CA ASN A 195 -25.27 -5.10 1.59
C ASN A 195 -24.50 -4.14 0.66
N ALA A 196 -23.34 -3.66 1.09
CA ALA A 196 -22.51 -2.78 0.25
C ALA A 196 -22.05 -3.49 -1.04
N TYR A 197 -21.73 -4.79 -0.96
CA TYR A 197 -21.37 -5.58 -2.13
C TYR A 197 -22.56 -5.73 -3.10
N LEU A 198 -23.74 -6.09 -2.59
CA LEU A 198 -24.92 -6.33 -3.43
C LEU A 198 -25.39 -5.04 -4.11
N GLN A 199 -25.39 -3.92 -3.40
CA GLN A 199 -25.72 -2.61 -3.98
C GLN A 199 -24.77 -2.28 -5.15
N LEU A 200 -23.45 -2.38 -4.93
CA LEU A 200 -22.48 -2.14 -5.99
C LEU A 200 -22.61 -3.16 -7.14
N SER A 201 -22.94 -4.42 -6.84
CA SER A 201 -23.15 -5.45 -7.85
C SER A 201 -24.34 -5.12 -8.77
N ASP A 202 -25.42 -4.59 -8.19
CA ASP A 202 -26.60 -4.15 -8.93
C ASP A 202 -26.28 -2.90 -9.77
N GLU A 203 -25.57 -1.92 -9.20
CA GLU A 203 -25.08 -0.73 -9.92
C GLU A 203 -24.23 -1.12 -11.14
N ILE A 204 -23.29 -2.06 -11.00
CA ILE A 204 -22.45 -2.55 -12.11
C ILE A 204 -23.31 -3.21 -13.21
N ARG A 205 -24.35 -3.97 -12.84
CA ARG A 205 -25.26 -4.58 -13.81
C ARG A 205 -26.02 -3.50 -14.57
N TYR A 206 -26.53 -2.48 -13.88
CA TYR A 206 -27.25 -1.39 -14.49
C TYR A 206 -26.37 -0.57 -15.43
N GLU A 207 -25.13 -0.27 -15.01
CA GLU A 207 -24.13 0.38 -15.87
C GLU A 207 -23.80 -0.47 -17.10
N TYR A 208 -23.65 -1.79 -16.96
CA TYR A 208 -23.41 -2.67 -18.11
C TYR A 208 -24.54 -2.61 -19.14
N ILE A 209 -25.79 -2.71 -18.69
CA ILE A 209 -26.97 -2.64 -19.57
C ILE A 209 -26.99 -1.27 -20.26
N ARG A 210 -26.79 -0.19 -19.50
CA ARG A 210 -26.82 1.17 -20.02
C ARG A 210 -25.66 1.50 -20.95
N GLU A 211 -24.44 1.06 -20.70
CA GLU A 211 -23.32 1.36 -21.59
C GLU A 211 -23.42 0.57 -22.91
N ASN A 212 -24.08 -0.60 -22.90
CA ASN A 212 -24.09 -1.50 -24.06
C ASN A 212 -25.43 -1.59 -24.80
N HIS A 213 -26.54 -1.02 -24.29
CA HIS A 213 -27.86 -1.16 -24.92
C HIS A 213 -27.91 -0.67 -26.37
N SER A 214 -27.24 0.43 -26.70
CA SER A 214 -27.17 0.98 -28.07
C SER A 214 -26.44 0.04 -29.05
N ILE A 215 -25.45 -0.72 -28.57
CA ILE A 215 -24.75 -1.74 -29.38
C ILE A 215 -25.61 -3.00 -29.46
N ARG A 216 -26.20 -3.42 -28.33
CA ARG A 216 -27.08 -4.59 -28.20
C ARG A 216 -28.30 -4.49 -29.10
N ILE A 217 -28.92 -3.31 -29.19
CA ILE A 217 -30.14 -3.11 -29.98
C ILE A 217 -29.90 -3.30 -31.49
N GLU A 218 -28.71 -3.00 -32.01
CA GLU A 218 -28.38 -3.28 -33.40
C GLU A 218 -28.52 -4.78 -33.71
N LYS A 219 -27.98 -5.64 -32.82
CA LYS A 219 -28.05 -7.10 -32.96
C LYS A 219 -29.50 -7.58 -32.87
N LEU A 220 -30.25 -7.09 -31.88
CA LEU A 220 -31.65 -7.49 -31.64
C LEU A 220 -32.60 -7.06 -32.77
N VAL A 221 -32.46 -5.84 -33.30
CA VAL A 221 -33.29 -5.35 -34.42
C VAL A 221 -33.05 -6.19 -35.68
N ASN A 222 -31.82 -6.67 -35.90
CA ASN A 222 -31.52 -7.54 -37.04
C ASN A 222 -32.32 -8.87 -37.03
N ASN A 223 -32.77 -9.33 -35.86
CA ASN A 223 -33.60 -10.53 -35.74
C ASN A 223 -34.99 -10.37 -36.40
N LEU A 224 -35.47 -9.14 -36.55
CA LEU A 224 -36.75 -8.83 -37.22
C LEU A 224 -36.73 -9.08 -38.74
N SER A 225 -35.59 -9.48 -39.33
CA SER A 225 -35.42 -9.56 -40.78
C SER A 225 -36.45 -10.46 -41.46
N ILE A 226 -36.79 -11.61 -40.85
CA ILE A 226 -37.75 -12.58 -41.41
C ILE A 226 -39.17 -12.02 -41.32
N MET A 227 -39.54 -11.44 -40.17
CA MET A 227 -40.83 -10.76 -40.01
C MET A 227 -40.99 -9.66 -41.06
N PHE A 228 -39.93 -8.90 -41.36
CA PHE A 228 -39.96 -7.87 -42.39
C PHE A 228 -40.13 -8.48 -43.79
N ASP A 229 -39.37 -9.54 -44.12
CA ASP A 229 -39.51 -10.25 -45.41
C ASP A 229 -40.92 -10.81 -45.61
N ASP A 230 -41.50 -11.44 -44.57
CA ASP A 230 -42.82 -12.07 -44.61
C ASP A 230 -43.94 -11.03 -44.75
N LYS A 231 -43.86 -9.91 -44.03
CA LYS A 231 -44.89 -8.86 -44.06
C LYS A 231 -44.81 -7.98 -45.30
N LEU A 232 -43.62 -7.78 -45.86
CA LEU A 232 -43.43 -7.01 -47.08
C LEU A 232 -43.58 -7.88 -48.35
N GLU A 233 -43.52 -9.20 -48.20
CA GLU A 233 -43.53 -10.18 -49.30
C GLU A 233 -42.37 -9.97 -50.29
N VAL A 234 -41.26 -9.39 -49.82
CA VAL A 234 -40.05 -9.08 -50.59
C VAL A 234 -38.82 -9.31 -49.72
N LYS A 235 -37.76 -9.91 -50.29
CA LYS A 235 -36.48 -10.17 -49.59
C LYS A 235 -35.63 -8.90 -49.38
N ILE A 236 -36.16 -7.92 -48.64
CA ILE A 236 -35.49 -6.65 -48.31
C ILE A 236 -35.34 -6.42 -46.80
N GLY A 237 -35.97 -7.26 -45.96
CA GLY A 237 -35.99 -7.15 -44.51
C GLY A 237 -34.60 -7.04 -43.90
N LYS A 238 -33.64 -7.86 -44.36
CA LYS A 238 -32.24 -7.79 -43.88
C LYS A 238 -31.58 -6.42 -44.13
N LYS A 239 -31.91 -5.74 -45.22
CA LYS A 239 -31.37 -4.39 -45.50
C LYS A 239 -32.05 -3.35 -44.59
N LEU A 240 -33.38 -3.43 -44.45
CA LEU A 240 -34.15 -2.51 -43.62
C LEU A 240 -33.76 -2.61 -42.14
N THR A 241 -33.71 -3.82 -41.57
CA THR A 241 -33.34 -4.02 -40.17
C THR A 241 -31.91 -3.61 -39.88
N LYS A 242 -30.99 -3.80 -40.82
CA LYS A 242 -29.61 -3.34 -40.71
C LYS A 242 -29.51 -1.82 -40.61
N THR A 243 -30.22 -1.09 -41.49
CA THR A 243 -30.24 0.37 -41.43
C THR A 243 -30.95 0.88 -40.18
N LEU A 244 -32.07 0.27 -39.79
CA LEU A 244 -32.76 0.58 -38.54
C LEU A 244 -31.86 0.35 -37.32
N GLY A 245 -31.10 -0.75 -37.30
CA GLY A 245 -30.11 -1.05 -36.27
C GLY A 245 -29.02 0.01 -36.16
N TYR A 246 -28.50 0.51 -37.30
CA TYR A 246 -27.53 1.63 -37.31
C TYR A 246 -28.13 2.93 -36.79
N ILE A 247 -29.39 3.22 -37.12
CA ILE A 247 -30.09 4.41 -36.62
C ILE A 247 -30.27 4.29 -35.10
N CYS A 248 -30.80 3.17 -34.61
CA CYS A 248 -30.95 2.91 -33.19
C CYS A 248 -29.60 3.00 -32.46
N ARG A 249 -28.56 2.32 -32.92
CA ARG A 249 -27.23 2.36 -32.28
C ARG A 249 -26.64 3.76 -32.21
N SER A 250 -26.94 4.60 -33.19
CA SER A 250 -26.32 5.92 -33.29
C SER A 250 -26.54 6.80 -32.07
N HIS A 251 -27.60 6.63 -31.27
CA HIS A 251 -27.84 7.49 -30.09
C HIS A 251 -26.79 7.33 -28.99
N GLY A 252 -26.17 6.14 -28.87
CA GLY A 252 -25.09 5.87 -27.92
C GLY A 252 -23.68 6.05 -28.47
N GLU A 253 -23.53 6.47 -29.73
CA GLU A 253 -22.23 6.58 -30.42
C GLU A 253 -21.74 8.04 -30.51
N SER A 254 -20.47 8.26 -30.88
CA SER A 254 -19.99 9.62 -31.19
C SER A 254 -20.44 10.08 -32.58
N PHE A 255 -20.39 11.40 -32.85
CA PHE A 255 -20.70 11.95 -34.18
C PHE A 255 -19.84 11.34 -35.31
N ASN A 256 -18.64 10.85 -35.00
CA ASN A 256 -17.79 10.16 -35.97
C ASN A 256 -18.39 8.85 -36.50
N TYR A 257 -19.25 8.18 -35.71
CA TYR A 257 -20.02 7.02 -36.19
C TYR A 257 -21.03 7.46 -37.26
N VAL A 258 -21.81 8.51 -36.99
CA VAL A 258 -22.83 9.05 -37.91
C VAL A 258 -22.19 9.45 -39.24
N ARG A 259 -21.01 10.09 -39.22
CA ARG A 259 -20.27 10.50 -40.42
C ARG A 259 -19.89 9.36 -41.37
N LYS A 260 -19.85 8.12 -40.89
CA LYS A 260 -19.53 6.93 -41.71
C LYS A 260 -20.76 6.37 -42.44
N LEU A 261 -21.97 6.82 -42.10
CA LEU A 261 -23.22 6.35 -42.69
C LEU A 261 -23.53 7.11 -43.99
N LYS A 262 -24.51 6.63 -44.78
CA LYS A 262 -24.82 7.17 -46.11
C LYS A 262 -25.76 8.37 -46.06
N PHE A 263 -25.55 9.32 -46.99
CA PHE A 263 -26.51 10.40 -47.28
C PHE A 263 -27.68 9.96 -48.16
N ASP A 264 -27.50 8.88 -48.91
CA ASP A 264 -28.51 8.29 -49.79
C ASP A 264 -28.37 6.76 -49.77
N ASP A 265 -29.30 6.07 -49.10
CA ASP A 265 -29.47 4.62 -49.18
C ASP A 265 -30.83 4.31 -49.83
N THR A 266 -30.79 3.53 -50.91
CA THR A 266 -31.94 3.28 -51.78
C THR A 266 -32.64 1.96 -51.43
N TYR A 267 -33.97 1.95 -51.42
CA TYR A 267 -34.78 0.75 -51.16
C TYR A 267 -35.61 0.35 -52.38
N PHE A 268 -36.49 -0.64 -52.24
CA PHE A 268 -37.36 -1.09 -53.32
C PHE A 268 -38.35 0.03 -53.71
N GLY A 269 -38.44 0.35 -55.01
CA GLY A 269 -39.10 1.56 -55.52
C GLY A 269 -38.19 2.81 -55.50
N ASP A 270 -38.71 3.98 -55.88
CA ASP A 270 -37.96 5.25 -55.90
C ASP A 270 -37.71 5.85 -54.49
N GLY A 271 -37.52 5.00 -53.47
CA GLY A 271 -37.36 5.39 -52.07
C GLY A 271 -35.90 5.59 -51.67
N SER A 272 -35.43 6.83 -51.68
CA SER A 272 -34.14 7.25 -51.09
C SER A 272 -34.32 7.63 -49.61
N VAL A 273 -33.29 7.32 -48.79
CA VAL A 273 -33.24 7.60 -47.36
C VAL A 273 -31.90 8.21 -46.98
N ASN A 274 -31.93 9.33 -46.26
CA ASN A 274 -30.72 9.91 -45.66
C ASN A 274 -30.47 9.35 -44.25
N THR A 275 -29.63 8.32 -44.13
CA THR A 275 -29.36 7.66 -42.85
C THR A 275 -28.72 8.59 -41.83
N GLN A 276 -27.79 9.48 -42.25
CA GLN A 276 -27.18 10.44 -41.32
C GLN A 276 -28.23 11.38 -40.71
N PHE A 277 -29.15 11.88 -41.53
CA PHE A 277 -30.24 12.73 -41.08
C PHE A 277 -31.15 12.01 -40.08
N LEU A 278 -31.53 10.76 -40.36
CA LEU A 278 -32.34 9.95 -39.45
C LEU A 278 -31.66 9.73 -38.09
N CYS A 279 -30.35 9.46 -38.09
CA CYS A 279 -29.57 9.37 -36.86
C CYS A 279 -29.59 10.69 -36.07
N MET A 280 -29.39 11.83 -36.73
CA MET A 280 -29.45 13.14 -36.05
C MET A 280 -30.84 13.45 -35.50
N MET A 281 -31.91 13.08 -36.22
CA MET A 281 -33.27 13.27 -35.73
C MET A 281 -33.57 12.42 -34.50
N LEU A 282 -33.15 11.15 -34.48
CA LEU A 282 -33.28 10.31 -33.29
C LEU A 282 -32.49 10.90 -32.11
N ARG A 283 -31.20 11.23 -32.32
CA ARG A 283 -30.32 11.80 -31.29
C ARG A 283 -30.87 13.07 -30.66
N ILE A 284 -31.28 14.02 -31.49
CA ILE A 284 -31.84 15.30 -31.02
C ILE A 284 -33.24 15.06 -30.41
N GLY A 285 -34.06 14.22 -30.99
CA GLY A 285 -35.40 13.91 -30.45
C GLY A 285 -35.34 13.29 -29.05
N ASP A 286 -34.38 12.38 -28.84
CA ASP A 286 -34.11 11.68 -27.59
C ASP A 286 -33.60 12.63 -26.50
N ILE A 287 -32.50 13.34 -26.75
CA ILE A 287 -31.91 14.28 -25.78
C ILE A 287 -32.85 15.45 -25.42
N LEU A 288 -33.82 15.79 -26.28
CA LEU A 288 -34.79 16.84 -25.92
C LEU A 288 -35.79 16.38 -24.86
N HIS A 289 -35.94 15.08 -24.60
CA HIS A 289 -36.86 14.56 -23.59
C HIS A 289 -36.29 14.61 -22.16
N PHE A 290 -36.00 15.83 -21.71
CA PHE A 290 -35.57 16.12 -20.34
C PHE A 290 -36.64 16.94 -19.61
N SER A 291 -37.67 16.27 -19.09
CA SER A 291 -38.86 16.93 -18.54
C SER A 291 -39.44 16.19 -17.33
N TYR A 292 -40.36 16.84 -16.63
CA TYR A 292 -41.02 16.32 -15.42
C TYR A 292 -41.69 14.96 -15.61
N ASP A 293 -42.31 14.72 -16.77
CA ASP A 293 -43.02 13.48 -17.08
C ASP A 293 -42.10 12.24 -17.16
N ARG A 294 -40.78 12.42 -17.32
CA ARG A 294 -39.79 11.34 -17.14
C ARG A 294 -39.60 10.92 -15.70
N ALA A 295 -39.80 11.82 -14.74
CA ALA A 295 -39.45 11.62 -13.34
C ALA A 295 -40.51 12.22 -12.39
N PRO A 296 -41.76 11.73 -12.43
CA PRO A 296 -42.83 12.27 -11.60
C PRO A 296 -42.62 11.96 -10.12
N ASP A 297 -42.97 12.91 -9.24
CA ASP A 297 -42.78 12.80 -7.78
C ASP A 297 -43.44 11.57 -7.17
N SER A 298 -44.61 11.19 -7.68
CA SER A 298 -45.35 10.02 -7.23
C SER A 298 -44.55 8.73 -7.41
N LEU A 299 -43.85 8.59 -8.53
CA LEU A 299 -43.02 7.43 -8.83
C LEU A 299 -41.68 7.50 -8.11
N TYR A 300 -41.11 8.71 -7.97
CA TYR A 300 -39.89 8.93 -7.19
C TYR A 300 -40.07 8.53 -5.72
N ALA A 301 -41.21 8.85 -5.11
CA ALA A 301 -41.52 8.50 -3.72
C ALA A 301 -41.65 6.99 -3.50
N GLU A 302 -42.09 6.23 -4.51
CA GLU A 302 -42.18 4.78 -4.48
C GLU A 302 -40.83 4.10 -4.76
N LYS A 303 -40.04 4.66 -5.68
CA LYS A 303 -38.71 4.15 -6.03
C LYS A 303 -37.70 4.49 -4.93
N MET A 304 -37.22 3.47 -4.22
CA MET A 304 -36.14 3.60 -3.23
C MET A 304 -34.77 3.82 -3.89
N ILE A 305 -34.58 4.95 -4.58
CA ILE A 305 -33.37 5.22 -5.39
C ILE A 305 -32.16 5.45 -4.47
N SER A 306 -31.15 4.59 -4.62
CA SER A 306 -29.96 4.58 -3.77
C SER A 306 -28.77 5.33 -4.37
N SER A 307 -28.63 5.35 -5.70
CA SER A 307 -27.64 6.16 -6.42
C SER A 307 -27.83 7.66 -6.20
N ILE A 308 -26.71 8.37 -5.96
CA ILE A 308 -26.69 9.82 -5.77
C ILE A 308 -26.99 10.53 -7.10
N GLU A 309 -26.39 10.06 -8.18
CA GLU A 309 -26.51 10.59 -9.53
C GLU A 309 -27.94 10.43 -10.04
N SER A 310 -28.53 9.24 -9.88
CA SER A 310 -29.92 8.98 -10.24
C SER A 310 -30.87 9.87 -9.44
N ARG A 311 -30.71 9.96 -8.10
CA ARG A 311 -31.51 10.89 -7.29
C ARG A 311 -31.41 12.32 -7.78
N LYS A 312 -30.23 12.77 -8.19
CA LYS A 312 -30.03 14.12 -8.73
C LYS A 312 -30.82 14.32 -10.03
N GLN A 313 -30.75 13.37 -10.96
CA GLN A 313 -31.50 13.41 -12.22
C GLN A 313 -33.02 13.48 -12.00
N TRP A 314 -33.53 12.63 -11.11
CA TRP A 314 -34.94 12.63 -10.73
C TRP A 314 -35.38 13.94 -10.10
N LYS A 315 -34.60 14.47 -9.15
CA LYS A 315 -34.90 15.74 -8.48
C LYS A 315 -34.88 16.94 -9.42
N ILE A 316 -33.94 16.99 -10.36
CA ILE A 316 -33.90 18.08 -11.35
C ILE A 316 -35.17 18.08 -12.18
N LYS A 317 -35.56 16.92 -12.73
CA LYS A 317 -36.75 16.79 -13.58
C LYS A 317 -38.06 17.06 -12.81
N SER A 318 -38.15 16.60 -11.57
CA SER A 318 -39.33 16.82 -10.70
C SER A 318 -39.54 18.29 -10.30
N GLN A 319 -38.56 19.18 -10.47
CA GLN A 319 -38.70 20.63 -10.26
C GLN A 319 -39.47 21.36 -11.36
N GLY A 320 -40.39 20.66 -12.02
CA GLY A 320 -41.27 21.23 -13.04
C GLY A 320 -40.54 21.62 -14.32
N VAL A 321 -39.50 20.88 -14.71
CA VAL A 321 -38.82 21.11 -15.99
C VAL A 321 -39.77 20.79 -17.14
N ILE A 322 -40.01 21.76 -18.01
CA ILE A 322 -40.87 21.64 -19.19
C ILE A 322 -40.07 22.05 -20.41
N ASN A 323 -40.02 21.16 -21.41
CA ASN A 323 -39.41 21.44 -22.70
C ASN A 323 -40.49 21.89 -23.71
N ASN A 324 -40.19 22.92 -24.49
CA ASN A 324 -41.06 23.45 -25.53
C ASN A 324 -40.26 23.76 -26.79
N ILE A 325 -40.75 23.34 -27.96
CA ILE A 325 -40.12 23.63 -29.25
C ILE A 325 -41.06 24.53 -30.03
N VAL A 326 -40.59 25.73 -30.40
CA VAL A 326 -41.42 26.78 -30.99
C VAL A 326 -40.79 27.26 -32.29
N ASN A 327 -41.56 27.27 -33.37
CA ASN A 327 -41.14 27.91 -34.62
C ASN A 327 -41.59 29.38 -34.62
N SER A 328 -40.63 30.31 -34.61
CA SER A 328 -40.90 31.75 -34.51
C SER A 328 -40.07 32.51 -35.53
N GLY A 329 -40.71 32.93 -36.62
CA GLY A 329 -40.07 33.66 -37.71
C GLY A 329 -39.22 32.77 -38.62
N GLY A 330 -39.57 31.50 -38.78
CA GLY A 330 -38.81 30.54 -39.60
C GLY A 330 -37.54 30.00 -38.93
N ILE A 331 -37.38 30.24 -37.63
CA ILE A 331 -36.32 29.66 -36.78
C ILE A 331 -36.99 28.78 -35.74
N VAL A 332 -36.55 27.53 -35.64
CA VAL A 332 -36.94 26.57 -34.60
C VAL A 332 -36.14 26.89 -33.34
N ARG A 333 -36.83 27.27 -32.26
CA ARG A 333 -36.23 27.54 -30.95
C ARG A 333 -36.61 26.44 -29.97
N ILE A 334 -35.61 25.88 -29.31
CA ILE A 334 -35.78 24.94 -28.19
C ILE A 334 -35.75 25.76 -26.91
N LYS A 335 -36.79 25.64 -26.09
CA LYS A 335 -36.98 26.40 -24.85
C LYS A 335 -37.19 25.45 -23.68
N TYR A 336 -36.60 25.78 -22.54
CA TYR A 336 -36.88 25.11 -21.27
C TYR A 336 -37.38 26.11 -20.23
N ASP A 337 -38.40 25.69 -19.49
CA ASP A 337 -38.93 26.39 -18.32
C ASP A 337 -38.71 25.50 -17.10
N ALA A 338 -38.17 26.06 -16.00
CA ALA A 338 -37.90 25.33 -14.76
C ALA A 338 -37.76 26.31 -13.58
N PHE A 339 -37.95 25.84 -12.35
CA PHE A 339 -37.67 26.62 -11.15
C PHE A 339 -36.71 25.84 -10.23
N CYS A 340 -35.49 26.34 -10.06
CA CYS A 340 -34.46 25.69 -9.25
C CYS A 340 -34.28 26.37 -7.89
N ASP A 341 -34.56 25.63 -6.81
CA ASP A 341 -34.32 26.06 -5.42
C ASP A 341 -32.94 25.62 -4.89
N VAL A 342 -32.24 24.74 -5.60
CA VAL A 342 -30.89 24.26 -5.27
C VAL A 342 -29.90 24.64 -6.39
N PRO A 343 -28.76 25.30 -6.07
CA PRO A 343 -27.77 25.73 -7.06
C PRO A 343 -27.26 24.60 -7.97
N SER A 344 -27.04 23.41 -7.39
CA SER A 344 -26.49 22.27 -8.13
C SER A 344 -27.44 21.69 -9.19
N PHE A 345 -28.75 21.95 -9.08
CA PHE A 345 -29.75 21.56 -10.08
C PHE A 345 -29.78 22.55 -11.24
N TYR A 346 -29.73 23.85 -10.94
CA TYR A 346 -29.61 24.91 -11.95
C TYR A 346 -28.42 24.65 -12.88
N TYR A 347 -27.22 24.48 -12.31
CA TYR A 347 -26.01 24.26 -13.12
C TYR A 347 -26.05 22.95 -13.90
N CYS A 348 -26.62 21.88 -13.35
CA CYS A 348 -26.80 20.64 -14.12
C CYS A 348 -27.73 20.79 -15.32
N LEU A 349 -28.76 21.64 -15.21
CA LEU A 349 -29.65 21.92 -16.33
C LEU A 349 -28.93 22.74 -17.42
N ILE A 350 -28.11 23.72 -17.01
CA ILE A 350 -27.25 24.47 -17.94
C ILE A 350 -26.24 23.55 -18.65
N ASP A 351 -25.56 22.67 -17.90
CA ASP A 351 -24.65 21.67 -18.48
C ASP A 351 -25.37 20.76 -19.48
N TYR A 352 -26.62 20.40 -19.19
CA TYR A 352 -27.45 19.61 -20.10
C TYR A 352 -27.78 20.37 -21.39
N PHE A 353 -28.05 21.68 -21.31
CA PHE A 353 -28.29 22.51 -22.49
C PHE A 353 -27.07 22.58 -23.41
N LEU A 354 -25.85 22.64 -22.85
CA LEU A 354 -24.62 22.59 -23.65
C LEU A 354 -24.51 21.27 -24.44
N TRP A 355 -24.99 20.16 -23.88
CA TRP A 355 -25.04 18.88 -24.60
C TRP A 355 -26.04 18.90 -25.77
N ILE A 356 -27.22 19.53 -25.59
CA ILE A 356 -28.19 19.75 -26.67
C ILE A 356 -27.58 20.62 -27.77
N GLU A 357 -26.91 21.72 -27.40
CA GLU A 357 -26.26 22.64 -28.34
C GLU A 357 -25.13 21.94 -29.13
N GLU A 358 -24.40 21.02 -28.51
CA GLU A 358 -23.41 20.19 -29.20
C GLU A 358 -24.04 19.29 -30.28
N GLU A 359 -25.18 18.65 -29.98
CA GLU A 359 -25.91 17.83 -30.97
C GLU A 359 -26.47 18.67 -32.13
N ILE A 360 -26.97 19.88 -31.85
CA ILE A 360 -27.37 20.85 -32.88
C ILE A 360 -26.16 21.24 -33.75
N SER A 361 -25.01 21.50 -33.13
CA SER A 361 -23.75 21.77 -33.84
C SER A 361 -23.33 20.59 -34.72
N ASN A 362 -23.48 19.35 -34.25
CA ASN A 362 -23.20 18.13 -35.01
C ASN A 362 -24.14 18.00 -36.22
N TYR A 363 -25.43 18.31 -36.05
CA TYR A 363 -26.38 18.39 -37.16
C TYR A 363 -25.97 19.47 -38.18
N ALA A 364 -25.56 20.66 -37.74
CA ALA A 364 -25.07 21.71 -38.63
C ALA A 364 -23.80 21.30 -39.40
N LYS A 365 -22.87 20.56 -38.75
CA LYS A 365 -21.69 19.98 -39.40
C LYS A 365 -22.08 18.96 -40.47
N MET A 366 -23.10 18.12 -40.22
CA MET A 366 -23.63 17.18 -41.21
C MET A 366 -24.20 17.91 -42.43
N ILE A 367 -25.04 18.93 -42.22
CA ILE A 367 -25.61 19.75 -43.32
C ILE A 367 -24.50 20.43 -44.12
N LYS A 368 -23.48 20.98 -43.45
CA LYS A 368 -22.32 21.58 -44.12
C LYS A 368 -21.56 20.57 -44.99
N ALA A 369 -21.33 19.35 -44.49
CA ALA A 369 -20.70 18.29 -45.26
C ALA A 369 -21.53 17.88 -46.49
N MET A 370 -22.86 17.84 -46.35
CA MET A 370 -23.77 17.56 -47.45
C MET A 370 -23.76 18.67 -48.52
N LYS A 371 -23.71 19.95 -48.12
CA LYS A 371 -23.56 21.11 -49.03
C LYS A 371 -22.25 21.06 -49.84
N GLN A 372 -21.17 20.59 -49.22
CA GLN A 372 -19.85 20.48 -49.86
C GLN A 372 -19.73 19.30 -50.82
N ASN A 373 -20.60 18.30 -50.69
CA ASN A 373 -20.62 17.16 -51.59
C ASN A 373 -21.42 17.50 -52.87
N MET A 374 -20.77 17.45 -54.04
CA MET A 374 -21.40 17.81 -55.32
C MET A 374 -22.65 16.96 -55.63
N GLU A 375 -22.65 15.68 -55.25
CA GLU A 375 -23.75 14.75 -55.52
C GLU A 375 -24.99 15.08 -54.70
N PHE A 376 -24.82 15.39 -53.41
CA PHE A 376 -25.92 15.56 -52.46
C PHE A 376 -26.33 17.02 -52.21
N SER A 377 -25.56 17.99 -52.70
CA SER A 377 -25.83 19.43 -52.55
C SER A 377 -27.25 19.85 -52.94
N LYS A 378 -27.84 19.20 -53.97
CA LYS A 378 -29.21 19.45 -54.45
C LYS A 378 -30.31 18.94 -53.52
N LEU A 379 -30.00 17.98 -52.65
CA LEU A 379 -30.96 17.37 -51.72
C LEU A 379 -30.97 18.07 -50.35
N VAL A 380 -30.03 18.99 -50.10
CA VAL A 380 -29.88 19.66 -48.79
C VAL A 380 -31.15 20.38 -48.35
N SER A 381 -31.86 21.05 -49.26
CA SER A 381 -33.10 21.77 -48.94
C SER A 381 -34.22 20.87 -48.40
N ARG A 382 -34.12 19.55 -48.59
CA ARG A 382 -35.05 18.55 -48.04
C ARG A 382 -34.77 18.22 -46.57
N TYR A 383 -33.55 18.48 -46.10
CA TYR A 383 -33.06 18.07 -44.77
C TYR A 383 -32.58 19.23 -43.90
N GLU A 384 -32.50 20.45 -44.44
CA GLU A 384 -32.06 21.65 -43.72
C GLU A 384 -33.20 22.25 -42.87
N ILE A 385 -32.98 22.25 -41.56
CA ILE A 385 -33.84 22.83 -40.53
C ILE A 385 -33.10 24.03 -39.96
N ASN A 386 -33.77 25.17 -39.89
CA ASN A 386 -33.21 26.38 -39.31
C ASN A 386 -33.39 26.37 -37.78
N ILE A 387 -32.54 25.61 -37.08
CA ILE A 387 -32.55 25.48 -35.62
C ILE A 387 -31.66 26.57 -35.01
N SER A 388 -32.09 27.18 -33.92
CA SER A 388 -31.26 28.07 -33.11
C SER A 388 -30.04 27.33 -32.57
N ASP A 389 -28.85 27.93 -32.68
CA ASP A 389 -27.60 27.35 -32.19
C ASP A 389 -27.57 27.22 -30.65
N THR A 390 -28.43 27.97 -29.95
CA THR A 390 -28.52 27.98 -28.48
C THR A 390 -29.91 27.61 -27.97
N VAL A 391 -29.97 27.00 -26.79
CA VAL A 391 -31.20 26.73 -26.05
C VAL A 391 -31.69 28.00 -25.35
N ASP A 392 -33.00 28.29 -25.43
CA ASP A 392 -33.61 29.41 -24.70
C ASP A 392 -33.85 29.02 -23.24
N SER A 393 -32.93 29.46 -22.37
CA SER A 393 -32.94 29.24 -20.93
C SER A 393 -33.62 30.37 -20.14
N LYS A 394 -34.23 31.38 -20.78
CA LYS A 394 -34.86 32.52 -20.07
C LYS A 394 -35.99 32.10 -19.13
N GLY A 395 -36.60 30.94 -19.42
CA GLY A 395 -37.64 30.30 -18.62
C GLY A 395 -37.13 29.61 -17.36
N VAL A 396 -35.82 29.37 -17.26
CA VAL A 396 -35.19 28.79 -16.07
C VAL A 396 -35.02 29.88 -15.01
N LYS A 397 -35.76 29.73 -13.92
CA LYS A 397 -35.74 30.63 -12.76
C LYS A 397 -35.05 29.95 -11.59
N TYR A 398 -34.64 30.76 -10.62
CA TYR A 398 -34.04 30.31 -9.38
C TYR A 398 -34.64 31.06 -8.19
N ASP A 399 -34.49 30.49 -7.01
CA ASP A 399 -34.86 31.15 -5.76
C ASP A 399 -33.81 32.23 -5.40
N GLU A 400 -34.17 33.50 -5.61
CA GLU A 400 -33.30 34.66 -5.35
C GLU A 400 -32.96 34.83 -3.86
N ASP A 401 -33.78 34.31 -2.95
CA ASP A 401 -33.51 34.34 -1.51
C ASP A 401 -32.45 33.31 -1.09
N ILE A 402 -32.26 32.25 -1.90
CA ILE A 402 -31.31 31.16 -1.62
C ILE A 402 -29.99 31.36 -2.36
N PHE A 403 -30.02 31.65 -3.66
CA PHE A 403 -28.80 31.81 -4.45
C PHE A 403 -29.01 32.70 -5.67
N LYS A 404 -27.90 33.21 -6.21
CA LYS A 404 -27.87 33.89 -7.50
C LYS A 404 -26.82 33.21 -8.37
N PRO A 405 -27.22 32.51 -9.46
CA PRO A 405 -26.26 31.94 -10.37
C PRO A 405 -25.45 33.05 -11.01
N VAL A 406 -24.15 32.79 -11.14
CA VAL A 406 -23.27 33.63 -11.94
C VAL A 406 -22.69 32.75 -13.03
N ASP A 407 -22.93 33.16 -14.27
CA ASP A 407 -22.44 32.44 -15.44
C ASP A 407 -20.91 32.49 -15.47
N ASP A 408 -20.28 31.40 -15.93
CA ASP A 408 -18.84 31.28 -16.18
C ASP A 408 -17.89 31.48 -14.98
N LEU A 409 -18.41 31.57 -13.75
CA LEU A 409 -17.63 31.59 -12.51
C LEU A 409 -17.50 30.20 -11.89
N CYS A 410 -16.38 29.55 -12.16
CA CYS A 410 -15.94 28.34 -11.49
C CYS A 410 -14.42 28.43 -11.22
N PHE A 411 -13.90 27.54 -10.38
CA PHE A 411 -12.44 27.40 -10.25
C PHE A 411 -11.85 26.97 -11.60
N LYS A 412 -11.16 27.91 -12.26
CA LYS A 412 -10.43 27.62 -13.49
C LYS A 412 -9.03 27.17 -13.12
N LEU A 413 -8.69 25.96 -13.54
CA LEU A 413 -7.34 25.43 -13.39
C LEU A 413 -6.43 26.14 -14.40
N ASN A 414 -5.38 26.78 -13.90
CA ASN A 414 -4.30 27.26 -14.77
C ASN A 414 -3.38 26.08 -15.06
N GLN A 415 -3.59 25.45 -16.21
CA GLN A 415 -2.85 24.26 -16.64
C GLN A 415 -1.33 24.44 -16.54
N SER A 416 -0.81 25.59 -16.98
CA SER A 416 0.62 25.88 -16.94
C SER A 416 1.18 25.92 -15.51
N LYS A 417 0.48 26.55 -14.57
CA LYS A 417 0.91 26.56 -13.16
C LYS A 417 0.83 25.19 -12.50
N ILE A 418 -0.14 24.36 -12.88
CA ILE A 418 -0.26 22.99 -12.35
C ILE A 418 0.89 22.12 -12.85
N LEU A 419 1.21 22.22 -14.14
CA LEU A 419 2.36 21.54 -14.73
C LEU A 419 3.66 21.98 -14.06
N GLU A 420 3.86 23.29 -13.87
CA GLU A 420 5.02 23.82 -13.13
C GLU A 420 5.11 23.27 -11.70
N LEU A 421 3.98 23.10 -11.00
CA LEU A 421 3.94 22.53 -9.66
C LEU A 421 4.30 21.04 -9.64
N LEU A 422 3.79 20.26 -10.60
CA LEU A 422 4.07 18.83 -10.75
C LEU A 422 5.51 18.55 -11.21
N MET A 423 6.12 19.50 -11.90
CA MET A 423 7.50 19.44 -12.39
C MET A 423 8.51 20.16 -11.49
N GLY A 424 8.04 20.90 -10.50
CA GLY A 424 8.88 21.70 -9.63
C GLY A 424 9.51 20.87 -8.53
N THR A 425 10.58 21.40 -7.93
CA THR A 425 11.22 20.75 -6.78
C THR A 425 10.37 20.78 -5.50
N ASN A 426 9.19 21.40 -5.55
CA ASN A 426 8.22 21.42 -4.45
C ASN A 426 7.57 20.05 -4.24
N LEU A 427 7.36 19.27 -5.32
CA LEU A 427 6.86 17.89 -5.23
C LEU A 427 8.00 16.88 -5.14
N TYR A 428 9.09 17.12 -5.89
CA TYR A 428 10.28 16.27 -5.92
C TYR A 428 11.48 17.02 -5.33
N LYS A 429 11.94 16.65 -4.14
CA LYS A 429 13.06 17.34 -3.47
C LYS A 429 14.38 17.29 -4.26
N ASP A 430 14.52 16.34 -5.17
CA ASP A 430 15.68 16.14 -6.06
C ASP A 430 15.21 15.97 -7.52
N ARG A 431 15.86 16.71 -8.43
CA ARG A 431 15.54 16.71 -9.87
C ARG A 431 15.83 15.36 -10.54
N PHE A 432 16.75 14.56 -10.01
CA PHE A 432 17.09 13.24 -10.55
C PHE A 432 16.15 12.12 -10.11
N LEU A 433 15.15 12.40 -9.26
CA LEU A 433 14.10 11.42 -8.92
C LEU A 433 13.28 10.97 -10.13
N CYS A 434 13.30 11.73 -11.23
CA CYS A 434 12.70 11.29 -12.50
C CYS A 434 13.31 9.98 -13.03
N LEU A 435 14.59 9.70 -12.75
CA LEU A 435 15.24 8.45 -13.13
C LEU A 435 14.60 7.25 -12.42
N ARG A 436 14.22 7.43 -11.15
CA ARG A 436 13.50 6.42 -10.37
C ARG A 436 12.10 6.19 -10.92
N GLU A 437 11.39 7.25 -11.31
CA GLU A 437 10.06 7.12 -11.93
C GLU A 437 10.13 6.39 -13.29
N ILE A 438 11.13 6.69 -14.12
CA ILE A 438 11.38 5.97 -15.39
C ILE A 438 11.69 4.50 -15.10
N TYR A 439 12.62 4.23 -14.18
CA TYR A 439 12.96 2.86 -13.78
C TYR A 439 11.74 2.09 -13.29
N GLN A 440 10.89 2.70 -12.46
CA GLN A 440 9.69 2.05 -11.93
C GLN A 440 8.67 1.75 -13.02
N ASN A 441 8.47 2.66 -13.98
CA ASN A 441 7.60 2.41 -15.12
C ASN A 441 8.14 1.26 -15.98
N SER A 442 9.45 1.25 -16.27
CA SER A 442 10.13 0.16 -16.98
C SER A 442 10.06 -1.17 -16.21
N LEU A 443 10.20 -1.14 -14.89
CA LEU A 443 10.10 -2.31 -14.02
C LEU A 443 8.67 -2.87 -14.02
N ASP A 444 7.66 -2.03 -13.87
CA ASP A 444 6.26 -2.43 -13.86
C ASP A 444 5.85 -3.06 -15.21
N THR A 445 6.30 -2.51 -16.33
CA THR A 445 5.98 -3.08 -17.65
C THR A 445 6.70 -4.41 -17.90
N CYS A 446 7.95 -4.58 -17.47
CA CYS A 446 8.68 -5.84 -17.52
C CYS A 446 8.03 -6.90 -16.61
N ARG A 447 7.66 -6.54 -15.38
CA ARG A 447 6.96 -7.45 -14.46
C ARG A 447 5.58 -7.85 -14.97
N ASN A 448 4.83 -6.92 -15.58
CA ASN A 448 3.55 -7.23 -16.20
C ASN A 448 3.75 -8.27 -17.33
N MET A 449 4.73 -8.04 -18.21
CA MET A 449 5.09 -8.99 -19.27
C MET A 449 5.46 -10.38 -18.72
N ILE A 450 6.32 -10.46 -17.70
CA ILE A 450 6.72 -11.73 -17.06
C ILE A 450 5.50 -12.41 -16.41
N SER A 451 4.59 -11.65 -15.80
CA SER A 451 3.38 -12.20 -15.19
C SER A 451 2.46 -12.87 -16.22
N CYS A 452 2.43 -12.32 -17.44
CA CYS A 452 1.73 -12.91 -18.58
C CYS A 452 2.49 -14.09 -19.18
N ASN A 453 3.83 -14.03 -19.24
CA ASN A 453 4.71 -15.02 -19.84
C ASN A 453 5.94 -15.32 -18.95
N PRO A 454 5.85 -16.27 -18.00
CA PRO A 454 6.90 -16.52 -17.00
C PRO A 454 8.25 -17.01 -17.54
N ASN A 455 8.32 -17.42 -18.81
CA ASN A 455 9.55 -17.88 -19.47
C ASN A 455 10.42 -16.73 -20.00
N GLU A 456 9.91 -15.50 -19.99
CA GLU A 456 10.63 -14.33 -20.47
C GLU A 456 11.40 -13.65 -19.34
N ASN A 457 12.49 -12.97 -19.70
CA ASN A 457 13.29 -12.17 -18.78
C ASN A 457 13.14 -10.69 -19.11
N GLY A 458 13.06 -9.86 -18.07
CA GLY A 458 13.08 -8.42 -18.20
C GLY A 458 14.49 -7.88 -18.43
N TYR A 459 14.57 -6.83 -19.21
CA TYR A 459 15.77 -6.09 -19.55
C TYR A 459 15.46 -4.61 -19.45
N ILE A 460 16.30 -3.89 -18.71
CA ILE A 460 16.26 -2.44 -18.58
C ILE A 460 17.67 -1.92 -18.80
N GLU A 461 17.84 -0.92 -19.66
CA GLU A 461 19.10 -0.27 -19.95
C GLU A 461 18.98 1.25 -19.82
N PHE A 462 19.85 1.85 -19.02
CA PHE A 462 20.05 3.30 -19.00
C PHE A 462 21.34 3.67 -19.71
N GLY A 463 21.36 4.81 -20.40
CA GLY A 463 22.59 5.33 -20.96
C GLY A 463 22.47 6.77 -21.43
N MET A 464 23.58 7.33 -21.90
CA MET A 464 23.62 8.65 -22.52
C MET A 464 24.21 8.59 -23.91
N ASP A 465 23.69 9.41 -24.81
CA ASP A 465 24.27 9.67 -26.11
C ASP A 465 24.08 11.12 -26.53
N GLU A 466 24.62 11.45 -27.70
CA GLU A 466 24.40 12.72 -28.36
C GLU A 466 23.91 12.47 -29.78
N GLU A 467 22.97 13.29 -30.25
CA GLU A 467 22.51 13.27 -31.63
C GLU A 467 22.47 14.69 -32.20
N MET A 468 22.66 14.80 -33.51
CA MET A 468 22.63 16.10 -34.20
C MET A 468 21.18 16.49 -34.48
N VAL A 469 20.67 17.48 -33.76
CA VAL A 469 19.33 18.06 -33.95
C VAL A 469 19.52 19.50 -34.42
N ASP A 470 18.98 19.84 -35.60
CA ASP A 470 19.08 21.17 -36.21
C ASP A 470 20.52 21.73 -36.32
N GLY A 471 21.51 20.84 -36.49
CA GLY A 471 22.92 21.22 -36.61
C GLY A 471 23.64 21.48 -35.27
N MET A 472 22.97 21.26 -34.14
CA MET A 472 23.56 21.30 -32.81
C MET A 472 23.65 19.88 -32.22
N SER A 473 24.74 19.58 -31.51
CA SER A 473 24.86 18.33 -30.76
C SER A 473 23.99 18.42 -29.51
N GLN A 474 22.92 17.63 -29.48
CA GLN A 474 21.99 17.56 -28.35
C GLN A 474 22.26 16.29 -27.55
N LYS A 475 22.61 16.45 -26.28
CA LYS A 475 22.76 15.32 -25.36
C LYS A 475 21.40 14.80 -24.91
N PHE A 476 21.28 13.49 -24.86
CA PHE A 476 20.11 12.83 -24.30
C PHE A 476 20.48 11.69 -23.37
N LEU A 477 19.66 11.50 -22.34
CA LEU A 477 19.61 10.29 -21.54
C LEU A 477 18.54 9.38 -22.15
N TYR A 478 18.74 8.07 -22.16
CA TYR A 478 17.68 7.13 -22.52
C TYR A 478 17.48 6.04 -21.47
N CYS A 479 16.28 5.49 -21.45
CA CYS A 479 15.96 4.23 -20.82
C CYS A 479 15.27 3.34 -21.85
N LEU A 480 15.82 2.15 -22.07
CA LEU A 480 15.28 1.11 -22.92
C LEU A 480 14.77 -0.03 -22.03
N ASP A 481 13.55 -0.48 -22.26
CA ASP A 481 13.01 -1.70 -21.67
C ASP A 481 12.40 -2.62 -22.72
N ASN A 482 12.43 -3.92 -22.44
CA ASN A 482 11.76 -4.93 -23.24
C ASN A 482 10.38 -5.32 -22.67
N GLY A 483 9.71 -4.41 -21.96
CA GLY A 483 8.43 -4.70 -21.31
C GLY A 483 7.26 -4.88 -22.26
N MET A 484 6.04 -4.75 -21.73
CA MET A 484 4.79 -4.93 -22.48
C MET A 484 4.60 -3.94 -23.64
N GLY A 485 5.21 -2.75 -23.57
CA GLY A 485 5.01 -1.65 -24.53
C GLY A 485 3.63 -0.97 -24.37
N MET A 486 3.28 -0.07 -25.31
CA MET A 486 2.01 0.67 -25.29
C MET A 486 1.32 0.65 -26.67
N THR A 487 -0.01 0.53 -26.66
CA THR A 487 -0.86 0.74 -27.85
C THR A 487 -1.25 2.22 -27.98
N LEU A 488 -1.80 2.60 -29.13
CA LEU A 488 -2.35 3.94 -29.35
C LEU A 488 -3.41 4.33 -28.30
N ASP A 489 -4.24 3.37 -27.90
CA ASP A 489 -5.27 3.59 -26.89
C ASP A 489 -4.67 3.83 -25.50
N ILE A 490 -3.62 3.08 -25.14
CA ILE A 490 -2.91 3.29 -23.87
C ILE A 490 -2.29 4.70 -23.85
N ILE A 491 -1.70 5.13 -24.97
CA ILE A 491 -1.08 6.46 -25.08
C ILE A 491 -2.15 7.55 -24.90
N ASN A 492 -3.25 7.47 -25.64
CA ASN A 492 -4.29 8.51 -25.63
C ASN A 492 -5.08 8.56 -24.32
N LYS A 493 -5.38 7.40 -23.71
CA LYS A 493 -6.20 7.33 -22.49
C LYS A 493 -5.40 7.57 -21.21
N TYR A 494 -4.14 7.11 -21.15
CA TYR A 494 -3.37 7.06 -19.91
C TYR A 494 -2.04 7.82 -19.96
N TYR A 495 -1.22 7.66 -21.01
CA TYR A 495 0.10 8.31 -21.05
C TYR A 495 -0.01 9.85 -21.16
N LEU A 496 -0.90 10.34 -22.03
CA LEU A 496 -1.09 11.78 -22.26
C LEU A 496 -2.07 12.44 -21.27
N ASN A 497 -2.88 11.65 -20.56
CA ASN A 497 -3.84 12.17 -19.58
C ASN A 497 -3.25 12.13 -18.17
N ILE A 498 -2.72 13.28 -17.75
CA ILE A 498 -2.09 13.47 -16.43
C ILE A 498 -3.06 13.07 -15.31
N GLY A 499 -2.59 12.21 -14.40
CA GLY A 499 -3.37 11.72 -13.26
C GLY A 499 -4.13 10.42 -13.50
N ASN A 500 -4.17 9.92 -14.75
CA ASN A 500 -4.84 8.67 -15.11
C ASN A 500 -3.83 7.53 -15.30
N SER A 501 -3.56 6.76 -14.23
CA SER A 501 -2.70 5.56 -14.34
C SER A 501 -3.41 4.40 -15.05
N TYR A 502 -2.76 3.83 -16.06
CA TYR A 502 -3.21 2.60 -16.73
C TYR A 502 -3.45 1.46 -15.73
N TYR A 503 -2.55 1.27 -14.77
CA TYR A 503 -2.62 0.18 -13.80
C TYR A 503 -3.77 0.28 -12.77
N ARG A 504 -4.50 1.41 -12.75
CA ARG A 504 -5.73 1.60 -11.95
C ARG A 504 -6.99 1.70 -12.82
N SER A 505 -6.87 1.48 -14.13
CA SER A 505 -7.98 1.56 -15.06
C SER A 505 -8.82 0.29 -15.09
N LYS A 506 -10.10 0.41 -15.48
CA LYS A 506 -10.97 -0.74 -15.75
C LYS A 506 -10.33 -1.67 -16.78
N ASP A 507 -9.68 -1.10 -17.81
CA ASP A 507 -9.01 -1.85 -18.88
C ASP A 507 -7.90 -2.76 -18.32
N PHE A 508 -7.03 -2.24 -17.44
CA PHE A 508 -5.95 -3.04 -16.86
C PHE A 508 -6.46 -4.12 -15.91
N TYR A 509 -7.48 -3.82 -15.08
CA TYR A 509 -8.04 -4.85 -14.18
C TYR A 509 -8.61 -6.04 -14.96
N ARG A 510 -9.26 -5.79 -16.10
CA ARG A 510 -9.73 -6.83 -17.02
C ARG A 510 -8.57 -7.68 -17.54
N GLU A 511 -7.55 -7.04 -18.10
CA GLU A 511 -6.37 -7.72 -18.65
C GLU A 511 -5.63 -8.53 -17.57
N ASN A 512 -5.38 -7.95 -16.39
CA ASN A 512 -4.69 -8.63 -15.30
C ASN A 512 -5.45 -9.88 -14.84
N ILE A 513 -6.79 -9.81 -14.73
CA ILE A 513 -7.61 -10.97 -14.37
C ILE A 513 -7.57 -12.05 -15.45
N LYS A 514 -7.59 -11.71 -16.75
CA LYS A 514 -7.41 -12.69 -17.83
C LYS A 514 -6.12 -13.49 -17.69
N HIS A 515 -5.08 -12.89 -17.12
CA HIS A 515 -3.79 -13.53 -16.83
C HIS A 515 -3.68 -14.15 -15.42
N GLY A 516 -4.78 -14.19 -14.66
CA GLY A 516 -4.86 -14.80 -13.33
C GLY A 516 -4.54 -13.86 -12.17
N ASN A 517 -4.69 -12.54 -12.36
CA ASN A 517 -4.45 -11.48 -11.37
C ASN A 517 -3.07 -11.58 -10.70
N LYS A 518 -2.03 -11.75 -11.52
CA LYS A 518 -0.67 -12.08 -11.05
C LYS A 518 0.23 -10.87 -10.86
N PHE A 519 -0.20 -9.69 -11.31
CA PHE A 519 0.63 -8.50 -11.29
C PHE A 519 0.03 -7.40 -10.42
N VAL A 520 0.91 -6.71 -9.67
CA VAL A 520 0.55 -5.58 -8.83
C VAL A 520 1.52 -4.43 -9.12
N ALA A 521 1.02 -3.36 -9.73
CA ALA A 521 1.85 -2.25 -10.17
C ALA A 521 2.34 -1.38 -9.01
N THR A 522 3.56 -0.86 -9.12
CA THR A 522 4.08 0.18 -8.22
C THR A 522 3.54 1.56 -8.62
N SER A 523 3.37 1.79 -9.91
CA SER A 523 3.07 3.09 -10.51
C SER A 523 1.56 3.38 -10.50
N GLN A 524 1.14 4.21 -9.55
CA GLN A 524 -0.28 4.36 -9.21
C GLN A 524 -0.89 5.72 -9.57
N PHE A 525 -0.08 6.77 -9.74
CA PHE A 525 -0.57 8.15 -9.84
C PHE A 525 -0.71 8.69 -11.28
N GLY A 526 0.02 8.15 -12.26
CA GLY A 526 -0.07 8.65 -13.64
C GLY A 526 0.53 10.04 -13.87
N ILE A 527 1.52 10.45 -13.06
CA ILE A 527 2.21 11.76 -13.18
C ILE A 527 3.73 11.64 -13.37
N GLY A 528 4.30 10.44 -13.19
CA GLY A 528 5.75 10.24 -13.12
C GLY A 528 6.51 10.69 -14.38
N VAL A 529 5.89 10.62 -15.56
CA VAL A 529 6.52 11.08 -16.81
C VAL A 529 6.82 12.59 -16.80
N LEU A 530 5.99 13.41 -16.14
CA LEU A 530 6.19 14.86 -16.06
C LEU A 530 7.45 15.22 -15.28
N SER A 531 7.82 14.38 -14.30
CA SER A 531 9.05 14.56 -13.53
C SER A 531 10.30 14.60 -14.43
N SER A 532 10.26 13.94 -15.59
CA SER A 532 11.33 13.95 -16.59
C SER A 532 11.66 15.35 -17.13
N PHE A 533 10.67 16.25 -17.19
CA PHE A 533 10.89 17.64 -17.60
C PHE A 533 11.64 18.48 -16.54
N MET A 534 11.96 17.93 -15.37
CA MET A 534 12.91 18.55 -14.45
C MET A 534 14.30 18.65 -15.08
N ILE A 535 14.73 17.61 -15.79
CA ILE A 535 16.07 17.52 -16.40
C ILE A 535 16.06 17.61 -17.93
N GLY A 536 14.91 17.33 -18.57
CA GLY A 536 14.77 17.34 -20.03
C GLY A 536 13.94 18.51 -20.57
N ASN A 537 14.25 18.95 -21.79
CA ASN A 537 13.42 19.87 -22.58
C ASN A 537 12.40 19.15 -23.46
N LYS A 538 12.75 17.94 -23.93
CA LYS A 538 11.93 17.15 -24.85
C LYS A 538 11.96 15.68 -24.44
N ILE A 539 10.85 14.98 -24.67
CA ILE A 539 10.73 13.55 -24.43
C ILE A 539 10.38 12.86 -25.74
N TYR A 540 11.25 11.98 -26.19
CA TYR A 540 10.98 11.06 -27.28
C TYR A 540 10.57 9.72 -26.73
N VAL A 541 9.57 9.10 -27.34
CA VAL A 541 9.16 7.73 -27.02
C VAL A 541 9.00 6.96 -28.32
N ALA A 542 9.62 5.78 -28.36
CA ALA A 542 9.30 4.74 -29.32
C ALA A 542 8.89 3.47 -28.58
N THR A 543 7.78 2.86 -28.99
CA THR A 543 7.18 1.73 -28.27
C THR A 543 6.47 0.78 -29.23
N LYS A 544 6.45 -0.49 -28.86
CA LYS A 544 5.70 -1.54 -29.55
C LYS A 544 5.08 -2.46 -28.51
N HIS A 545 3.75 -2.57 -28.53
CA HIS A 545 3.03 -3.39 -27.59
C HIS A 545 3.13 -4.88 -27.93
N LYS A 546 3.22 -5.76 -26.95
CA LYS A 546 3.43 -7.21 -27.18
C LYS A 546 2.32 -7.87 -28.01
N SER A 547 1.07 -7.41 -27.86
CA SER A 547 -0.08 -7.92 -28.63
C SER A 547 -0.39 -7.13 -29.91
N ASP A 548 0.34 -6.05 -30.19
CA ASP A 548 0.09 -5.18 -31.34
C ASP A 548 1.36 -5.04 -32.20
N ASN A 549 1.25 -5.33 -33.50
CA ASN A 549 2.38 -5.18 -34.41
C ASN A 549 2.67 -3.72 -34.79
N THR A 550 1.86 -2.77 -34.32
CA THR A 550 2.04 -1.35 -34.59
C THR A 550 3.20 -0.78 -33.77
N PHE A 551 4.24 -0.31 -34.47
CA PHE A 551 5.33 0.43 -33.86
C PHE A 551 5.00 1.92 -33.84
N ILE A 552 4.97 2.53 -32.66
CA ILE A 552 4.55 3.93 -32.47
C ILE A 552 5.73 4.78 -32.02
N ARG A 553 5.88 5.96 -32.63
CA ARG A 553 6.90 6.95 -32.30
C ARG A 553 6.29 8.32 -32.12
N PHE A 554 6.59 8.98 -31.03
CA PHE A 554 6.11 10.34 -30.80
C PHE A 554 7.11 11.16 -29.99
N MET A 555 6.98 12.48 -30.11
CA MET A 555 7.74 13.46 -29.34
C MET A 555 6.77 14.34 -28.56
N ILE A 556 7.20 14.73 -27.36
CA ILE A 556 6.59 15.78 -26.57
C ILE A 556 7.65 16.85 -26.34
N ASP A 557 7.47 17.99 -26.99
CA ASP A 557 8.27 19.18 -26.67
C ASP A 557 7.69 19.77 -25.39
N GLY A 558 8.51 19.91 -24.34
CA GLY A 558 8.14 20.54 -23.07
C GLY A 558 6.84 20.09 -22.38
N PRO A 559 6.53 20.70 -21.23
CA PRO A 559 5.36 20.31 -20.44
C PRO A 559 4.04 20.92 -20.91
N ASN A 560 4.12 22.09 -21.56
CA ASN A 560 2.98 22.89 -22.00
C ASN A 560 2.71 22.74 -23.51
N GLU A 561 3.42 21.85 -24.21
CA GLU A 561 3.54 21.93 -25.66
C GLU A 561 2.93 20.76 -26.44
N LYS A 562 3.34 20.62 -27.71
CA LYS A 562 2.66 19.88 -28.76
C LYS A 562 3.15 18.44 -28.81
N PHE A 563 2.21 17.51 -28.74
CA PHE A 563 2.43 16.12 -29.11
C PHE A 563 2.45 15.99 -30.64
N TYR A 564 3.40 15.24 -31.19
CA TYR A 564 3.38 14.87 -32.60
C TYR A 564 4.02 13.51 -32.85
N TYR A 565 3.46 12.78 -33.82
CA TYR A 565 4.05 11.54 -34.31
C TYR A 565 5.31 11.83 -35.13
N VAL A 566 6.32 11.00 -34.95
CA VAL A 566 7.58 11.10 -35.70
C VAL A 566 7.55 10.09 -36.84
N ASN A 567 7.51 10.59 -38.08
CA ASN A 567 7.64 9.77 -39.28
C ASN A 567 9.11 9.69 -39.68
N GLY A 568 9.70 8.50 -39.67
CA GLY A 568 11.13 8.30 -40.00
C GLY A 568 11.39 7.06 -40.84
N ASN A 569 12.10 7.25 -41.97
CA ASN A 569 12.66 6.20 -42.84
C ASN A 569 14.06 5.72 -42.40
N LYS A 570 14.51 6.07 -41.19
CA LYS A 570 15.75 5.59 -40.58
C LYS A 570 15.46 5.21 -39.14
N PHE A 571 15.48 3.91 -38.86
CA PHE A 571 15.50 3.40 -37.50
C PHE A 571 16.82 3.89 -36.86
N ASP A 572 16.74 4.54 -35.71
CA ASP A 572 17.90 4.67 -34.83
C ASP A 572 18.37 3.23 -34.47
N ASP A 573 19.67 3.01 -34.39
CA ASP A 573 20.24 1.69 -34.05
C ASP A 573 19.65 1.14 -32.75
N LYS A 574 19.30 2.02 -31.80
CA LYS A 574 18.64 1.63 -30.53
C LYS A 574 17.16 1.27 -30.66
N GLU A 575 16.44 1.77 -31.67
CA GLU A 575 15.06 1.36 -31.91
C GLU A 575 14.98 -0.07 -32.46
N ASN A 576 16.02 -0.51 -33.17
CA ASN A 576 16.12 -1.90 -33.64
C ASN A 576 16.21 -2.89 -32.48
N GLU A 577 16.60 -2.43 -31.28
CA GLU A 577 16.62 -3.25 -30.07
C GLU A 577 15.19 -3.51 -29.52
N ILE A 578 14.19 -2.71 -29.92
CA ILE A 578 12.75 -2.97 -29.69
C ILE A 578 12.21 -3.83 -30.85
N SER A 579 12.83 -4.98 -31.08
CA SER A 579 12.51 -5.83 -32.23
C SER A 579 11.12 -6.49 -32.11
N GLU A 580 10.76 -6.97 -30.91
CA GLU A 580 9.49 -7.67 -30.66
C GLU A 580 8.49 -6.81 -29.90
N HIS A 581 8.85 -6.29 -28.73
CA HIS A 581 8.05 -5.42 -27.88
C HIS A 581 8.95 -4.64 -26.91
N GLY A 582 8.40 -3.59 -26.30
CA GLY A 582 9.12 -2.76 -25.33
C GLY A 582 8.98 -1.27 -25.59
N THR A 583 9.78 -0.48 -24.88
CA THR A 583 9.76 0.98 -24.97
C THR A 583 11.17 1.55 -24.82
N ILE A 584 11.51 2.55 -25.63
CA ILE A 584 12.62 3.45 -25.37
C ILE A 584 12.07 4.85 -25.12
N ILE A 585 12.50 5.44 -24.01
CA ILE A 585 12.30 6.85 -23.70
C ILE A 585 13.65 7.57 -23.82
N LYS A 586 13.70 8.67 -24.57
CA LYS A 586 14.85 9.57 -24.59
C LYS A 586 14.45 10.91 -23.98
N LEU A 587 15.26 11.39 -23.04
CA LEU A 587 15.16 12.70 -22.43
C LEU A 587 16.27 13.59 -22.98
N TYR A 588 15.91 14.58 -23.78
CA TYR A 588 16.87 15.57 -24.27
C TYR A 588 17.18 16.56 -23.15
N LEU A 589 18.41 16.48 -22.64
CA LEU A 589 18.81 17.19 -21.42
C LEU A 589 18.86 18.70 -21.64
N LYS A 590 18.57 19.46 -20.57
CA LYS A 590 18.78 20.91 -20.52
C LYS A 590 20.27 21.22 -20.40
N ASP A 591 20.66 22.40 -20.87
CA ASP A 591 22.05 22.84 -20.87
C ASP A 591 22.63 23.03 -19.45
N ASP A 592 21.78 23.30 -18.44
CA ASP A 592 22.18 23.47 -17.04
C ASP A 592 22.35 22.14 -16.28
N ILE A 593 21.98 21.01 -16.89
CA ILE A 593 22.07 19.69 -16.25
C ILE A 593 23.48 19.12 -16.41
N LEU A 594 24.21 19.13 -15.29
CA LEU A 594 25.50 18.48 -15.16
C LEU A 594 25.30 17.00 -14.86
N LEU A 595 25.16 16.16 -15.88
CA LEU A 595 25.12 14.70 -15.75
C LEU A 595 26.26 14.08 -16.55
N ASN A 596 26.91 13.05 -15.99
CA ASN A 596 28.01 12.37 -16.64
C ASN A 596 27.82 10.84 -16.62
N ASN A 597 28.48 10.16 -17.55
CA ASN A 597 28.52 8.70 -17.64
C ASN A 597 29.97 8.20 -17.70
N THR A 598 30.88 8.86 -16.98
CA THR A 598 32.26 8.39 -16.84
C THR A 598 32.28 7.03 -16.14
N VAL A 599 33.29 6.21 -16.44
CA VAL A 599 33.47 4.93 -15.77
C VAL A 599 33.98 5.21 -14.36
N ILE A 600 33.15 4.90 -13.36
CA ILE A 600 33.51 4.96 -11.94
C ILE A 600 33.49 3.56 -11.35
N SER A 601 34.30 3.33 -10.31
CA SER A 601 34.33 2.05 -9.63
C SER A 601 33.16 1.94 -8.64
N TYR A 602 32.63 0.73 -8.43
CA TYR A 602 31.69 0.48 -7.33
C TYR A 602 32.32 0.79 -5.96
N TYR A 603 33.64 0.64 -5.84
CA TYR A 603 34.42 1.01 -4.67
C TYR A 603 34.27 2.51 -4.32
N ASP A 604 34.37 3.40 -5.31
CA ASP A 604 34.19 4.84 -5.12
C ASP A 604 32.76 5.20 -4.72
N ILE A 605 31.76 4.55 -5.33
CA ILE A 605 30.34 4.71 -4.99
C ILE A 605 30.09 4.34 -3.51
N ILE A 606 30.65 3.21 -3.07
CA ILE A 606 30.49 2.72 -1.70
C ILE A 606 31.10 3.71 -0.70
N ARG A 607 32.35 4.13 -0.90
CA ARG A 607 33.01 5.09 0.00
C ARG A 607 32.28 6.42 0.06
N PHE A 608 31.72 6.86 -1.06
CA PHE A 608 30.91 8.07 -1.11
C PHE A 608 29.62 7.93 -0.29
N GLU A 609 28.90 6.81 -0.40
CA GLU A 609 27.67 6.57 0.37
C GLU A 609 27.92 6.38 1.87
N GLU A 610 29.02 5.72 2.25
CA GLU A 610 29.36 5.50 3.66
C GLU A 610 29.69 6.81 4.39
N ASN A 611 30.47 7.69 3.75
CA ASN A 611 30.86 8.94 4.38
C ASN A 611 31.18 10.04 3.35
N LYS A 612 30.13 10.75 2.93
CA LYS A 612 30.22 11.87 1.96
C LYS A 612 31.23 12.93 2.39
N TYR A 613 31.27 13.26 3.69
CA TYR A 613 32.19 14.28 4.23
C TYR A 613 33.66 13.84 4.11
N LYS A 614 33.99 12.61 4.51
CA LYS A 614 35.36 12.08 4.43
C LYS A 614 35.80 11.83 2.99
N TYR A 615 34.87 11.40 2.12
CA TYR A 615 35.14 11.28 0.70
C TYR A 615 35.52 12.64 0.10
N LYS A 616 34.76 13.68 0.43
CA LYS A 616 35.03 15.07 0.03
C LYS A 616 36.38 15.56 0.56
N GLU A 617 36.69 15.31 1.84
CA GLU A 617 37.94 15.76 2.47
C GLU A 617 39.19 15.15 1.79
N ILE A 618 39.13 13.86 1.46
CA ILE A 618 40.29 13.12 0.93
C ILE A 618 40.42 13.27 -0.59
N ASN A 619 39.32 13.25 -1.33
CA ASN A 619 39.32 13.25 -2.80
C ASN A 619 39.04 14.65 -3.40
N GLY A 620 38.63 15.64 -2.59
CA GLY A 620 38.30 16.99 -3.03
C GLY A 620 36.89 17.15 -3.62
N GLU A 621 36.41 18.40 -3.70
CA GLU A 621 35.04 18.73 -4.15
C GLU A 621 34.76 18.34 -5.61
N GLY A 622 35.79 18.30 -6.46
CA GLY A 622 35.65 17.91 -7.87
C GLY A 622 35.21 16.45 -8.04
N ASN A 623 35.83 15.53 -7.29
CA ASN A 623 35.52 14.10 -7.34
C ASN A 623 34.13 13.79 -6.74
N GLU A 624 33.72 14.50 -5.68
CA GLU A 624 32.35 14.42 -5.16
C GLU A 624 31.32 14.78 -6.23
N ASN A 625 31.51 15.91 -6.91
CA ASN A 625 30.58 16.36 -7.95
C ASN A 625 30.57 15.42 -9.16
N GLU A 626 31.69 14.78 -9.48
CA GLU A 626 31.75 13.76 -10.53
C GLU A 626 30.88 12.55 -10.18
N ILE A 627 31.00 12.01 -8.96
CA ILE A 627 30.21 10.85 -8.52
C ILE A 627 28.73 11.20 -8.34
N LYS A 628 28.43 12.30 -7.65
CA LYS A 628 27.04 12.70 -7.35
C LYS A 628 26.19 12.89 -8.61
N ASN A 629 26.83 13.30 -9.71
CA ASN A 629 26.20 13.53 -11.00
C ASN A 629 26.41 12.38 -12.00
N ASN A 630 27.02 11.26 -11.57
CA ASN A 630 27.26 10.11 -12.43
C ASN A 630 25.99 9.26 -12.55
N LEU A 631 25.65 8.85 -13.78
CA LEU A 631 24.46 8.05 -14.07
C LEU A 631 24.43 6.72 -13.29
N LEU A 632 25.57 6.02 -13.19
CA LEU A 632 25.65 4.75 -12.46
C LEU A 632 25.31 4.97 -10.99
N TYR A 633 25.91 5.99 -10.35
CA TYR A 633 25.63 6.34 -8.97
C TYR A 633 24.16 6.71 -8.75
N LEU A 634 23.60 7.59 -9.60
CA LEU A 634 22.23 8.06 -9.46
C LEU A 634 21.22 6.90 -9.51
N ILE A 635 21.34 5.98 -10.47
CA ILE A 635 20.48 4.80 -10.57
C ILE A 635 20.71 3.85 -9.37
N GLN A 636 21.97 3.65 -8.99
CA GLN A 636 22.34 2.76 -7.89
C GLN A 636 21.86 3.26 -6.52
N SER A 637 21.73 4.58 -6.34
CA SER A 637 21.37 5.21 -5.07
C SER A 637 19.96 4.82 -4.58
N PHE A 638 19.03 4.50 -5.48
CA PHE A 638 17.66 4.13 -5.13
C PHE A 638 17.33 2.65 -5.35
N ILE A 639 18.12 1.90 -6.14
CA ILE A 639 17.95 0.46 -6.35
C ILE A 639 18.79 -0.31 -5.33
N VAL A 640 18.14 -0.88 -4.32
CA VAL A 640 18.81 -1.67 -3.27
C VAL A 640 18.87 -3.15 -3.62
N CYS A 641 17.77 -3.68 -4.16
CA CYS A 641 17.66 -5.07 -4.58
C CYS A 641 17.10 -5.13 -6.00
N LEU A 642 17.63 -6.02 -6.83
CA LEU A 642 17.08 -6.29 -8.15
C LEU A 642 15.97 -7.34 -8.03
N GLN A 643 15.00 -7.27 -8.93
CA GLN A 643 13.99 -8.32 -9.08
C GLN A 643 14.60 -9.53 -9.81
N ASP A 644 14.18 -10.72 -9.38
CA ASP A 644 14.56 -11.95 -10.05
C ASP A 644 14.07 -11.91 -11.52
N ASN A 645 14.87 -12.43 -12.45
CA ASN A 645 14.60 -12.44 -13.89
C ASN A 645 14.54 -11.07 -14.59
N ILE A 646 14.90 -9.97 -13.91
CA ILE A 646 15.02 -8.64 -14.53
C ILE A 646 16.45 -8.14 -14.40
N SER A 647 17.11 -7.94 -15.54
CA SER A 647 18.44 -7.33 -15.59
C SER A 647 18.35 -5.83 -15.79
N VAL A 648 19.16 -5.08 -15.03
CA VAL A 648 19.30 -3.63 -15.17
C VAL A 648 20.74 -3.36 -15.56
N ASN A 649 20.95 -2.64 -16.65
CA ASN A 649 22.26 -2.37 -17.22
C ASN A 649 22.44 -0.86 -17.44
N ILE A 650 23.69 -0.40 -17.35
CA ILE A 650 24.04 1.00 -17.59
C ILE A 650 25.13 1.06 -18.64
N LYS A 651 24.86 1.80 -19.71
CA LYS A 651 25.82 2.05 -20.79
C LYS A 651 26.61 3.32 -20.50
N LEU A 652 27.91 3.15 -20.23
CA LEU A 652 28.81 4.25 -19.90
C LEU A 652 29.56 4.78 -21.13
N LYS A 653 30.39 5.80 -20.93
CA LYS A 653 31.10 6.53 -22.01
C LYS A 653 32.01 5.65 -22.86
N ASP A 654 32.54 4.57 -22.30
CA ASP A 654 33.35 3.58 -23.02
C ASP A 654 32.51 2.63 -23.92
N LYS A 655 31.20 2.88 -24.00
CA LYS A 655 30.19 2.14 -24.76
C LYS A 655 30.00 0.69 -24.29
N LYS A 656 30.54 0.29 -23.13
CA LYS A 656 30.28 -1.01 -22.52
C LYS A 656 29.02 -0.97 -21.66
N LEU A 657 28.40 -2.13 -21.51
CA LEU A 657 27.25 -2.36 -20.63
C LEU A 657 27.73 -2.86 -19.28
N TYR A 658 27.36 -2.13 -18.23
CA TYR A 658 27.64 -2.47 -16.85
C TYR A 658 26.35 -2.96 -16.21
N LYS A 659 26.33 -4.24 -15.82
CA LYS A 659 25.20 -4.79 -15.07
C LYS A 659 25.15 -4.14 -13.69
N LEU A 660 23.99 -3.57 -13.33
CA LEU A 660 23.77 -2.97 -12.03
C LEU A 660 23.89 -4.03 -10.94
N MET A 661 24.50 -3.68 -9.82
CA MET A 661 24.71 -4.60 -8.71
C MET A 661 23.76 -4.27 -7.54
N PRO A 662 23.25 -5.26 -6.80
CA PRO A 662 22.44 -4.98 -5.61
C PRO A 662 23.26 -4.27 -4.52
N MET A 663 22.85 -3.07 -4.10
CA MET A 663 23.53 -2.30 -3.06
C MET A 663 23.54 -2.98 -1.70
N ASN A 664 22.55 -3.82 -1.41
CA ASN A 664 22.51 -4.58 -0.17
C ASN A 664 23.62 -5.62 -0.02
N ARG A 665 24.18 -6.13 -1.12
CA ARG A 665 25.23 -7.16 -1.09
C ARG A 665 26.64 -6.61 -1.05
N LEU A 666 26.83 -5.37 -1.48
CA LEU A 666 28.14 -4.81 -1.76
C LEU A 666 29.01 -4.59 -0.51
N LEU A 667 28.41 -4.46 0.67
CA LEU A 667 29.13 -4.13 1.91
C LEU A 667 29.45 -5.35 2.81
N LEU A 668 28.65 -6.40 2.74
CA LEU A 668 28.85 -7.65 3.49
C LEU A 668 29.62 -8.70 2.68
N ASN A 669 29.52 -8.64 1.35
CA ASN A 669 30.29 -9.44 0.41
C ASN A 669 31.33 -8.61 -0.35
N LEU A 670 31.95 -7.60 0.29
CA LEU A 670 33.10 -6.86 -0.27
C LEU A 670 34.17 -7.84 -0.81
N LYS A 671 34.27 -9.03 -0.21
CA LYS A 671 35.13 -10.14 -0.61
C LYS A 671 34.92 -10.68 -2.03
N ASP A 672 33.70 -10.66 -2.55
CA ASP A 672 33.35 -11.24 -3.85
C ASP A 672 33.61 -10.23 -4.98
N TYR A 673 33.87 -8.97 -4.61
CA TYR A 673 33.84 -7.84 -5.52
C TYR A 673 35.05 -6.90 -5.43
N LEU A 674 35.79 -6.89 -4.32
CA LEU A 674 36.97 -6.04 -4.11
C LEU A 674 38.22 -6.86 -3.73
N PRO A 675 39.41 -6.48 -4.22
CA PRO A 675 40.69 -6.95 -3.71
C PRO A 675 40.85 -6.65 -2.21
N GLY A 676 41.71 -7.43 -1.53
CA GLY A 676 41.90 -7.34 -0.08
C GLY A 676 42.28 -5.94 0.44
N GLU A 677 43.09 -5.18 -0.31
CA GLU A 677 43.52 -3.82 0.09
C GLU A 677 42.39 -2.78 -0.03
N GLU A 678 41.58 -2.82 -1.10
CA GLU A 678 40.42 -1.93 -1.28
C GLU A 678 39.33 -2.19 -0.22
N MET A 679 39.20 -3.44 0.22
CA MET A 679 38.31 -3.81 1.32
C MET A 679 38.75 -3.18 2.65
N VAL A 680 40.07 -3.17 2.96
CA VAL A 680 40.61 -2.48 4.16
C VAL A 680 40.26 -1.00 4.11
N GLU A 681 40.52 -0.36 2.98
CA GLU A 681 40.30 1.07 2.83
C GLU A 681 38.81 1.43 2.96
N THR A 682 37.89 0.63 2.40
CA THR A 682 36.43 0.82 2.56
C THR A 682 36.02 0.75 4.04
N LEU A 683 36.43 -0.31 4.76
CA LEU A 683 36.08 -0.46 6.18
C LEU A 683 36.60 0.72 7.02
N SER A 684 37.78 1.23 6.69
CA SER A 684 38.36 2.40 7.35
C SER A 684 37.60 3.71 7.10
N TYR A 685 36.75 3.79 6.07
CA TYR A 685 35.95 4.98 5.74
C TYR A 685 34.73 5.17 6.65
N ARG A 686 34.15 4.08 7.16
CA ARG A 686 33.01 4.12 8.08
C ARG A 686 33.32 4.73 9.44
N ASN A 687 34.55 4.55 9.92
CA ASN A 687 34.95 4.91 11.26
C ASN A 687 35.72 6.25 11.25
N TYR A 688 35.07 7.32 11.71
CA TYR A 688 35.68 8.66 11.80
C TYR A 688 36.65 8.82 13.00
N ASP A 689 36.60 7.90 13.98
CA ASP A 689 37.51 7.94 15.13
C ASP A 689 38.89 7.38 14.78
N ASN A 690 39.92 8.22 14.85
CA ASN A 690 41.35 7.91 14.69
C ASN A 690 41.92 7.01 15.83
N ASN A 691 41.14 6.06 16.35
CA ASN A 691 41.65 5.08 17.30
C ASN A 691 42.47 4.02 16.57
N VAL A 692 43.77 3.98 16.85
CA VAL A 692 44.75 3.03 16.29
C VAL A 692 44.29 1.57 16.50
N ASP A 693 43.61 1.28 17.62
CA ASP A 693 43.05 -0.05 17.94
C ASP A 693 42.00 -0.55 16.93
N LYS A 694 41.25 0.35 16.28
CA LYS A 694 40.20 -0.05 15.31
C LYS A 694 40.77 -0.44 13.94
N LYS A 695 41.81 0.26 13.45
CA LYS A 695 42.52 -0.15 12.23
C LYS A 695 43.16 -1.53 12.39
N GLU A 696 43.76 -1.79 13.56
CA GLU A 696 44.33 -3.12 13.85
C GLU A 696 43.25 -4.21 13.89
N THR A 697 42.06 -3.89 14.41
CA THR A 697 40.88 -4.77 14.38
C THR A 697 40.44 -5.06 12.94
N GLU A 698 40.40 -4.06 12.06
CA GLU A 698 40.07 -4.22 10.63
C GLU A 698 41.07 -5.13 9.90
N TYR A 699 42.38 -4.98 10.14
CA TYR A 699 43.39 -5.92 9.60
C TYR A 699 43.21 -7.34 10.13
N LYS A 700 42.91 -7.49 11.42
CA LYS A 700 42.62 -8.80 12.03
C LYS A 700 41.35 -9.41 11.44
N LEU A 701 40.32 -8.64 11.10
CA LEU A 701 39.10 -9.14 10.45
C LEU A 701 39.43 -9.79 9.11
N ILE A 702 40.26 -9.14 8.31
CA ILE A 702 40.67 -9.62 6.98
C ILE A 702 41.54 -10.86 7.10
N ALA A 703 42.48 -10.87 8.04
CA ALA A 703 43.35 -12.02 8.29
C ALA A 703 42.58 -13.28 8.76
N ASN A 704 41.40 -13.11 9.35
CA ASN A 704 40.56 -14.20 9.85
C ASN A 704 39.37 -14.54 8.93
N LYS A 705 39.31 -13.96 7.73
CA LYS A 705 38.18 -14.08 6.80
C LYS A 705 37.83 -15.53 6.41
N GLU A 706 38.82 -16.36 6.09
CA GLU A 706 38.58 -17.77 5.69
C GLU A 706 37.98 -18.63 6.83
N ARG A 707 38.12 -18.14 8.07
CA ARG A 707 37.66 -18.78 9.30
C ARG A 707 36.21 -18.41 9.65
N ILE A 708 35.56 -17.57 8.84
CA ILE A 708 34.18 -17.08 9.02
C ILE A 708 33.37 -17.39 7.76
N ASP A 709 32.16 -17.90 7.93
CA ASP A 709 31.18 -18.05 6.86
C ASP A 709 30.14 -16.93 6.89
N THR A 710 29.75 -16.45 5.71
CA THR A 710 28.67 -15.47 5.54
C THR A 710 27.45 -16.21 5.01
N LEU A 711 26.38 -16.26 5.81
CA LEU A 711 25.16 -17.02 5.53
C LEU A 711 23.99 -16.06 5.35
N GLU A 712 23.13 -16.34 4.37
CA GLU A 712 21.94 -15.55 4.08
C GLU A 712 20.73 -16.09 4.86
N VAL A 713 20.03 -15.23 5.59
CA VAL A 713 18.74 -15.51 6.23
C VAL A 713 17.67 -14.77 5.44
N ALA A 714 16.95 -15.49 4.59
CA ALA A 714 15.91 -14.92 3.72
C ALA A 714 14.60 -15.68 3.87
N ILE A 715 13.51 -14.96 4.16
CA ILE A 715 12.19 -15.55 4.36
C ILE A 715 11.11 -14.60 3.85
N GLY A 716 9.95 -15.16 3.48
CA GLY A 716 8.85 -14.37 2.93
C GLY A 716 7.48 -14.85 3.41
N TYR A 717 6.54 -13.91 3.47
CA TYR A 717 5.15 -14.14 3.84
C TYR A 717 4.26 -13.23 3.00
N GLU A 718 3.38 -13.80 2.18
CA GLU A 718 2.36 -13.09 1.37
C GLU A 718 2.88 -11.84 0.62
N GLY A 719 4.09 -11.93 0.07
CA GLY A 719 4.72 -10.84 -0.68
C GLY A 719 5.50 -9.83 0.15
N ILE A 720 5.65 -10.02 1.46
CA ILE A 720 6.60 -9.32 2.32
C ILE A 720 7.82 -10.23 2.50
N LYS A 721 9.01 -9.78 2.10
CA LYS A 721 10.26 -10.54 2.20
C LYS A 721 11.19 -9.88 3.19
N TYR A 722 11.71 -10.64 4.15
CA TYR A 722 12.80 -10.20 5.01
C TYR A 722 14.09 -10.89 4.58
N LYS A 723 15.18 -10.12 4.54
CA LYS A 723 16.51 -10.63 4.21
C LYS A 723 17.56 -9.97 5.10
N THR A 724 18.40 -10.79 5.71
CA THR A 724 19.62 -10.36 6.40
C THR A 724 20.74 -11.35 6.11
N GLU A 725 21.99 -10.95 6.36
CA GLU A 725 23.14 -11.85 6.29
C GLU A 725 23.79 -11.88 7.68
N ILE A 726 24.24 -13.07 8.08
CA ILE A 726 24.96 -13.28 9.34
C ILE A 726 26.32 -13.90 9.04
N ALA A 727 27.34 -13.48 9.77
CA ALA A 727 28.66 -14.06 9.68
C ALA A 727 28.91 -14.95 10.90
N LEU A 728 29.25 -16.24 10.72
CA LEU A 728 29.47 -17.21 11.80
C LEU A 728 30.88 -17.83 11.72
N PRO A 729 31.60 -17.99 12.84
CA PRO A 729 32.92 -18.59 12.87
C PRO A 729 32.86 -20.11 12.64
N LYS A 730 33.85 -20.64 11.91
CA LYS A 730 34.07 -22.09 11.72
C LYS A 730 34.85 -22.72 12.86
N GLU A 731 35.65 -21.91 13.55
CA GLU A 731 36.54 -22.29 14.64
C GLU A 731 36.78 -21.10 15.59
N LYS A 732 37.54 -21.29 16.67
CA LYS A 732 37.69 -20.26 17.72
C LYS A 732 38.41 -19.01 17.22
N ILE A 733 37.75 -17.87 17.35
CA ILE A 733 38.25 -16.52 17.09
C ILE A 733 37.95 -15.67 18.33
N ASP A 734 38.66 -14.56 18.51
CA ASP A 734 38.30 -13.57 19.53
C ASP A 734 36.86 -13.08 19.32
N PHE A 735 36.03 -13.10 20.37
CA PHE A 735 34.62 -12.76 20.28
C PHE A 735 34.40 -11.31 19.84
N ASN A 736 35.23 -10.36 20.30
CA ASN A 736 35.08 -8.96 19.90
C ASN A 736 35.39 -8.79 18.40
N LEU A 737 36.38 -9.52 17.89
CA LEU A 737 36.67 -9.57 16.46
C LEU A 737 35.51 -10.17 15.67
N PHE A 738 35.01 -11.34 16.08
CA PHE A 738 33.84 -11.98 15.46
C PHE A 738 32.59 -11.08 15.48
N TYR A 739 32.33 -10.44 16.61
CA TYR A 739 31.21 -9.52 16.79
C TYR A 739 31.32 -8.29 15.87
N SER A 740 32.51 -7.68 15.79
CA SER A 740 32.76 -6.53 14.91
C SER A 740 32.55 -6.84 13.43
N TYR A 741 32.77 -8.11 13.00
CA TYR A 741 32.48 -8.52 11.62
C TYR A 741 31.00 -8.34 11.27
N ASN A 742 30.11 -8.61 12.23
CA ASN A 742 28.66 -8.47 12.04
C ASN A 742 28.17 -7.03 12.20
N GLU A 743 28.84 -6.18 13.00
CA GLU A 743 28.57 -4.73 13.06
C GLU A 743 28.82 -4.02 11.72
N CYS A 744 29.57 -4.66 10.80
CA CYS A 744 29.75 -4.15 9.44
C CYS A 744 28.49 -4.31 8.56
N ALA A 745 27.41 -4.90 9.05
CA ALA A 745 26.16 -5.00 8.31
C ALA A 745 25.47 -3.64 8.12
N THR A 746 24.85 -3.45 6.96
CA THR A 746 24.07 -2.24 6.65
C THR A 746 22.82 -2.18 7.52
N GLY A 747 22.52 -1.01 8.08
CA GLY A 747 21.31 -0.80 8.89
C GLY A 747 20.01 -1.15 8.17
N PHE A 748 18.92 -1.25 8.95
CA PHE A 748 17.60 -1.62 8.46
C PHE A 748 17.10 -0.73 7.32
N LYS A 749 16.64 -1.35 6.22
CA LYS A 749 15.97 -0.64 5.11
C LYS A 749 14.63 -1.26 4.76
N VAL A 750 13.70 -0.40 4.38
CA VAL A 750 12.41 -0.80 3.82
C VAL A 750 12.40 -0.51 2.33
N LEU A 751 12.04 -1.53 1.56
CA LEU A 751 12.03 -1.52 0.11
C LEU A 751 10.62 -1.81 -0.41
N ILE A 752 10.24 -1.18 -1.52
CA ILE A 752 9.12 -1.63 -2.35
C ILE A 752 9.67 -2.02 -3.70
N ASP A 753 9.44 -3.27 -4.08
CA ASP A 753 9.92 -3.86 -5.31
C ASP A 753 11.43 -3.68 -5.55
N GLY A 754 12.20 -3.64 -4.46
CA GLY A 754 13.67 -3.48 -4.46
C GLY A 754 14.17 -2.04 -4.36
N ILE A 755 13.27 -1.06 -4.33
CA ILE A 755 13.58 0.38 -4.26
C ILE A 755 13.44 0.89 -2.83
N ASN A 756 14.41 1.65 -2.34
CA ASN A 756 14.40 2.20 -0.98
C ASN A 756 13.27 3.23 -0.75
N VAL A 757 12.56 3.11 0.37
CA VAL A 757 11.42 3.96 0.75
C VAL A 757 11.81 5.07 1.74
N GLY A 758 13.10 5.27 2.01
CA GLY A 758 13.53 6.26 3.00
C GLY A 758 13.30 5.77 4.44
N VAL A 759 13.09 6.69 5.39
CA VAL A 759 12.96 6.35 6.82
C VAL A 759 11.55 5.83 7.10
N ALA A 760 11.45 4.59 7.58
CA ALA A 760 10.19 3.93 7.92
C ALA A 760 10.20 3.45 9.39
N PRO A 761 10.12 4.39 10.35
CA PRO A 761 10.26 4.06 11.77
C PRO A 761 9.12 3.17 12.26
N ASP A 762 7.91 3.35 11.74
CA ASP A 762 6.73 2.56 12.13
C ASP A 762 6.89 1.08 11.76
N ILE A 763 7.44 0.78 10.57
CA ILE A 763 7.70 -0.60 10.16
C ILE A 763 8.79 -1.23 11.01
N ALA A 764 9.86 -0.48 11.29
CA ALA A 764 10.91 -0.96 12.18
C ALA A 764 10.34 -1.25 13.58
N GLU A 765 9.50 -0.36 14.10
CA GLU A 765 8.86 -0.51 15.41
C GLU A 765 7.97 -1.76 15.49
N ILE A 766 7.12 -1.99 14.47
CA ILE A 766 6.24 -3.16 14.39
C ILE A 766 7.08 -4.44 14.25
N PHE A 767 8.01 -4.47 13.29
CA PHE A 767 8.77 -5.67 12.95
C PHE A 767 9.74 -6.09 14.06
N PHE A 768 10.43 -5.13 14.68
CA PHE A 768 11.34 -5.38 15.80
C PHE A 768 10.65 -5.34 17.17
N ASN A 769 9.30 -5.36 17.21
CA ASN A 769 8.52 -5.46 18.44
C ASN A 769 8.84 -4.36 19.47
N LYS A 770 9.16 -3.15 19.02
CA LYS A 770 9.64 -2.01 19.83
C LYS A 770 10.97 -2.21 20.58
N VAL A 771 11.64 -3.35 20.40
CA VAL A 771 12.87 -3.74 21.14
C VAL A 771 14.12 -3.11 20.52
N ASN A 772 14.20 -2.99 19.19
CA ASN A 772 15.40 -2.48 18.53
C ASN A 772 15.05 -1.49 17.41
N ARG A 773 15.34 -0.20 17.62
CA ARG A 773 15.15 0.85 16.60
C ARG A 773 16.26 0.89 15.56
N GLU A 774 17.38 0.20 15.81
CA GLU A 774 18.58 0.16 14.97
C GLU A 774 18.86 -1.25 14.43
N GLY A 775 17.80 -2.04 14.21
CA GLY A 775 17.93 -3.41 13.69
C GLY A 775 18.68 -3.49 12.35
N VAL A 776 19.03 -4.71 11.96
CA VAL A 776 19.77 -5.01 10.73
C VAL A 776 18.88 -5.79 9.78
N GLY A 777 19.04 -5.58 8.47
CA GLY A 777 18.35 -6.33 7.43
C GLY A 777 17.46 -5.49 6.53
N LEU A 778 16.72 -6.16 5.65
CA LEU A 778 15.92 -5.52 4.61
C LEU A 778 14.52 -6.12 4.63
N ILE A 779 13.50 -5.28 4.64
CA ILE A 779 12.14 -5.68 4.32
C ILE A 779 11.83 -5.20 2.92
N ASN A 780 11.43 -6.11 2.03
CA ASN A 780 11.01 -5.79 0.67
C ASN A 780 9.57 -6.22 0.46
N PHE A 781 8.71 -5.26 0.15
CA PHE A 781 7.32 -5.51 -0.23
C PHE A 781 7.22 -5.68 -1.74
N THR A 782 6.83 -6.88 -2.17
CA THR A 782 6.71 -7.26 -3.59
C THR A 782 5.30 -7.69 -4.00
N GLY A 783 4.36 -7.76 -3.06
CA GLY A 783 2.97 -8.23 -3.28
C GLY A 783 1.90 -7.16 -3.06
N GLU A 784 0.66 -7.60 -2.89
CA GLU A 784 -0.48 -6.71 -2.62
C GLU A 784 -0.44 -6.11 -1.21
N ILE A 785 0.02 -6.88 -0.22
CA ILE A 785 0.19 -6.42 1.17
C ILE A 785 1.43 -5.54 1.24
N ARG A 786 1.23 -4.21 1.21
CA ARG A 786 2.30 -3.20 1.28
C ARG A 786 1.78 -1.83 1.71
N PRO A 787 2.62 -0.96 2.29
CA PRO A 787 2.20 0.37 2.74
C PRO A 787 1.86 1.31 1.58
N GLN A 788 1.07 2.35 1.87
CA GLN A 788 0.87 3.47 0.95
C GLN A 788 2.04 4.45 1.05
N LEU A 789 2.50 4.93 -0.11
CA LEU A 789 3.62 5.85 -0.20
C LEU A 789 3.17 7.28 -0.47
N SER A 790 4.04 8.23 -0.12
CA SER A 790 3.99 9.59 -0.61
C SER A 790 4.22 9.65 -2.12
N VAL A 791 3.87 10.79 -2.74
CA VAL A 791 4.03 10.99 -4.19
C VAL A 791 5.49 10.91 -4.62
N ASP A 792 6.40 11.45 -3.81
CA ASP A 792 7.85 11.36 -4.02
C ASP A 792 8.45 10.03 -3.56
N ARG A 793 7.61 9.08 -3.10
CA ARG A 793 7.95 7.71 -2.67
C ARG A 793 9.08 7.64 -1.63
N SER A 794 9.28 8.72 -0.88
CA SER A 794 10.34 8.84 0.14
C SER A 794 9.85 8.61 1.57
N SER A 795 8.56 8.39 1.75
CA SER A 795 7.93 8.13 3.04
C SER A 795 6.64 7.31 2.89
N ILE A 796 6.25 6.67 3.98
CA ILE A 796 4.96 5.98 4.11
C ILE A 796 3.91 7.00 4.55
N THR A 797 2.74 6.99 3.91
CA THR A 797 1.61 7.89 4.21
C THR A 797 0.52 7.18 4.99
N ASP A 798 0.36 5.87 4.80
CA ASP A 798 -0.66 5.07 5.45
C ASP A 798 -0.26 3.58 5.49
N MET A 799 -0.75 2.85 6.49
CA MET A 799 -0.44 1.44 6.71
C MET A 799 -1.71 0.67 7.09
N ASP A 800 -2.12 -0.27 6.23
CA ASP A 800 -3.28 -1.12 6.45
C ASP A 800 -3.00 -2.20 7.51
N VAL A 801 -4.03 -2.64 8.24
CA VAL A 801 -3.98 -3.72 9.25
C VAL A 801 -3.37 -5.01 8.69
N SER A 802 -3.62 -5.30 7.41
CA SER A 802 -3.02 -6.45 6.73
C SER A 802 -1.48 -6.41 6.69
N VAL A 803 -0.88 -5.22 6.57
CA VAL A 803 0.57 -5.04 6.57
C VAL A 803 1.15 -5.36 7.94
N GLU A 804 0.51 -4.87 9.02
CA GLU A 804 0.92 -5.15 10.39
C GLU A 804 0.84 -6.65 10.72
N GLN A 805 -0.25 -7.31 10.34
CA GLN A 805 -0.40 -8.76 10.50
C GLN A 805 0.65 -9.54 9.71
N GLY A 806 0.92 -9.13 8.47
CA GLY A 806 1.94 -9.72 7.62
C GLY A 806 3.35 -9.60 8.22
N LEU A 807 3.72 -8.42 8.73
CA LEU A 807 5.00 -8.19 9.41
C LEU A 807 5.16 -9.05 10.68
N ASN A 808 4.11 -9.15 11.49
CA ASN A 808 4.10 -9.98 12.70
C ASN A 808 4.23 -11.47 12.39
N ASN A 809 3.61 -11.96 11.32
CA ASN A 809 3.76 -13.35 10.87
C ASN A 809 5.16 -13.60 10.30
N LEU A 810 5.69 -12.66 9.50
CA LEU A 810 7.03 -12.74 8.96
C LEU A 810 8.08 -12.82 10.08
N ARG A 811 7.95 -12.00 11.13
CA ARG A 811 8.82 -12.01 12.31
C ARG A 811 8.98 -13.41 12.91
N LYS A 812 7.87 -14.14 13.07
CA LYS A 812 7.90 -15.52 13.60
C LYS A 812 8.67 -16.47 12.67
N LEU A 813 8.52 -16.31 11.37
CA LEU A 813 9.22 -17.12 10.38
C LEU A 813 10.73 -16.79 10.33
N VAL A 814 11.13 -15.55 10.61
CA VAL A 814 12.56 -15.18 10.73
C VAL A 814 13.24 -15.99 11.83
N ALA A 815 12.59 -16.18 12.98
CA ALA A 815 13.16 -16.96 14.07
C ALA A 815 13.41 -18.42 13.66
N VAL A 816 12.46 -19.01 12.94
CA VAL A 816 12.57 -20.38 12.41
C VAL A 816 13.75 -20.48 11.43
N GLU A 817 13.84 -19.58 10.45
CA GLU A 817 14.92 -19.65 9.45
C GLU A 817 16.28 -19.32 10.07
N LEU A 818 16.37 -18.34 10.97
CA LEU A 818 17.61 -18.00 11.68
C LEU A 818 18.12 -19.19 12.51
N PHE A 819 17.23 -19.83 13.29
CA PHE A 819 17.59 -21.01 14.07
C PHE A 819 18.11 -22.14 13.19
N LYS A 820 17.44 -22.40 12.07
CA LYS A 820 17.85 -23.40 11.08
C LYS A 820 19.22 -23.09 10.49
N VAL A 821 19.49 -21.86 10.05
CA VAL A 821 20.79 -21.46 9.49
C VAL A 821 21.93 -21.67 10.50
N VAL A 822 21.72 -21.26 11.75
CA VAL A 822 22.71 -21.44 12.83
C VAL A 822 22.92 -22.94 13.15
N LYS A 823 21.83 -23.71 13.22
CA LYS A 823 21.85 -25.16 13.43
C LYS A 823 22.66 -25.87 12.35
N ASP A 824 22.34 -25.59 11.09
CA ASP A 824 22.99 -26.20 9.93
C ASP A 824 24.49 -25.85 9.90
N HIS A 825 24.87 -24.62 10.25
CA HIS A 825 26.27 -24.22 10.38
C HIS A 825 27.03 -25.04 11.43
N ILE A 826 26.48 -25.17 12.64
CA ILE A 826 27.09 -25.95 13.73
C ILE A 826 27.28 -27.42 13.32
N ILE A 827 26.26 -28.01 12.67
CA ILE A 827 26.30 -29.40 12.21
C ILE A 827 27.31 -29.58 11.06
N ASN A 828 27.27 -28.72 10.04
CA ASN A 828 28.12 -28.83 8.86
C ASN A 828 29.61 -28.73 9.19
N TYR A 829 29.97 -27.89 10.16
CA TYR A 829 31.35 -27.74 10.64
C TYR A 829 31.70 -28.66 11.80
N GLN A 830 30.80 -29.55 12.21
CA GLN A 830 31.00 -30.49 13.32
C GLN A 830 31.44 -29.79 14.62
N ILE A 831 30.91 -28.60 14.88
CA ILE A 831 31.23 -27.81 16.07
C ILE A 831 30.57 -28.49 17.27
N GLU A 832 31.38 -28.84 18.28
CA GLU A 832 30.84 -29.40 19.52
C GLU A 832 29.92 -28.39 20.21
N PHE A 833 28.73 -28.85 20.62
CA PHE A 833 27.65 -27.99 21.13
C PHE A 833 28.04 -27.16 22.37
N ASN A 834 28.91 -27.69 23.21
CA ASN A 834 29.42 -27.02 24.41
C ASN A 834 30.86 -26.49 24.22
N SER A 835 31.31 -26.29 22.98
CA SER A 835 32.58 -25.62 22.71
C SER A 835 32.47 -24.10 22.90
N ASP A 836 33.61 -23.43 23.08
CA ASP A 836 33.68 -21.96 23.11
C ASP A 836 33.13 -21.33 21.82
N VAL A 837 33.27 -22.00 20.67
CA VAL A 837 32.79 -21.51 19.36
C VAL A 837 31.27 -21.49 19.32
N ALA A 838 30.62 -22.59 19.73
CA ALA A 838 29.17 -22.67 19.79
C ALA A 838 28.59 -21.65 20.78
N ARG A 839 29.22 -21.48 21.95
CA ARG A 839 28.79 -20.48 22.94
C ARG A 839 28.92 -19.05 22.42
N ASP A 840 30.02 -18.72 21.73
CA ASP A 840 30.20 -17.41 21.10
C ASP A 840 29.13 -17.14 20.03
N ILE A 841 28.81 -18.15 19.18
CA ILE A 841 27.74 -18.04 18.18
C ILE A 841 26.41 -17.70 18.85
N TRP A 842 25.99 -18.48 19.85
CA TRP A 842 24.71 -18.25 20.52
C TRP A 842 24.68 -16.95 21.32
N LYS A 843 25.81 -16.54 21.90
CA LYS A 843 25.97 -15.24 22.56
C LYS A 843 25.74 -14.08 21.59
N TYR A 844 26.26 -14.16 20.36
CA TYR A 844 25.98 -13.18 19.31
C TYR A 844 24.51 -13.18 18.92
N ILE A 845 23.94 -14.35 18.64
CA ILE A 845 22.53 -14.47 18.22
C ILE A 845 21.59 -13.91 19.30
N PHE A 846 21.80 -14.25 20.57
CA PHE A 846 20.96 -13.78 21.67
C PHE A 846 21.10 -12.28 21.94
N LYS A 847 22.22 -11.68 21.54
CA LYS A 847 22.46 -10.24 21.67
C LYS A 847 21.78 -9.47 20.53
N GLU A 848 22.04 -9.83 19.28
CA GLU A 848 21.56 -9.09 18.10
C GLU A 848 20.10 -9.38 17.73
N TYR A 849 19.64 -10.61 17.99
CA TYR A 849 18.30 -11.08 17.61
C TYR A 849 17.36 -11.21 18.82
N ASN A 850 17.57 -10.41 19.87
CA ASN A 850 16.73 -10.43 21.06
C ASN A 850 15.25 -10.08 20.79
N TRP A 851 14.96 -9.34 19.71
CA TRP A 851 13.64 -8.91 19.26
C TRP A 851 12.74 -10.07 18.76
N ILE A 852 13.32 -11.21 18.42
CA ILE A 852 12.63 -12.50 18.14
C ILE A 852 12.92 -13.55 19.21
N GLY A 853 13.38 -13.13 20.40
CA GLY A 853 13.84 -14.04 21.44
C GLY A 853 12.79 -15.05 21.90
N LYS A 854 11.52 -14.64 21.95
CA LYS A 854 10.38 -15.51 22.27
C LYS A 854 10.27 -16.67 21.30
N GLU A 855 10.19 -16.37 20.01
CA GLU A 855 10.07 -17.37 18.96
C GLU A 855 11.34 -18.23 18.86
N LEU A 856 12.52 -17.64 19.00
CA LEU A 856 13.80 -18.35 18.95
C LEU A 856 13.93 -19.39 20.09
N VAL A 857 13.48 -19.04 21.30
CA VAL A 857 13.49 -19.97 22.45
C VAL A 857 12.54 -21.15 22.24
N GLU A 858 11.38 -20.93 21.62
CA GLU A 858 10.47 -22.02 21.27
C GLU A 858 11.08 -22.98 20.24
N GLU A 859 11.86 -22.49 19.28
CA GLU A 859 12.57 -23.35 18.32
C GLU A 859 13.70 -24.15 18.99
N ILE A 860 14.46 -23.53 19.91
CA ILE A 860 15.45 -24.23 20.73
C ILE A 860 14.80 -25.34 21.57
N ARG A 861 13.64 -25.05 22.19
CA ARG A 861 12.89 -26.00 23.01
C ARG A 861 12.43 -27.22 22.19
N LYS A 862 11.95 -27.00 20.97
CA LYS A 862 11.48 -28.07 20.07
C LYS A 862 12.60 -28.91 19.47
N SER A 863 13.80 -28.36 19.36
CA SER A 863 14.91 -29.04 18.70
C SER A 863 15.37 -30.29 19.47
N GLU A 864 15.55 -31.40 18.74
CA GLU A 864 16.20 -32.62 19.23
C GLU A 864 17.59 -32.83 18.63
N GLU A 865 17.94 -32.06 17.60
CA GLU A 865 19.16 -32.22 16.80
C GLU A 865 20.38 -31.53 17.41
N ILE A 866 20.16 -30.43 18.15
CA ILE A 866 21.25 -29.65 18.78
C ILE A 866 20.93 -29.32 20.24
N GLN A 867 21.98 -29.09 21.02
CA GLN A 867 21.88 -28.55 22.37
C GLN A 867 22.52 -27.16 22.39
N VAL A 868 21.79 -26.17 22.92
CA VAL A 868 22.29 -24.79 23.01
C VAL A 868 22.87 -24.56 24.39
N TYR A 869 24.15 -24.24 24.45
CA TYR A 869 24.85 -23.85 25.67
C TYR A 869 25.26 -22.38 25.58
N VAL A 870 25.20 -21.68 26.71
CA VAL A 870 25.63 -20.27 26.81
C VAL A 870 26.43 -20.08 28.09
N ASP A 871 27.42 -19.19 28.06
CA ASP A 871 28.32 -18.93 29.20
C ASP A 871 27.53 -18.44 30.44
N GLU A 872 26.44 -17.72 30.20
CA GLU A 872 25.54 -17.17 31.21
C GLU A 872 24.82 -18.22 32.06
N ILE A 873 24.66 -19.45 31.54
CA ILE A 873 24.09 -20.56 32.30
C ILE A 873 25.22 -21.38 32.94
N ASN A 874 26.23 -21.75 32.13
CA ASN A 874 27.27 -22.69 32.53
C ASN A 874 28.28 -22.14 33.54
N GLY A 875 28.48 -20.82 33.59
CA GLY A 875 29.33 -20.19 34.62
C GLY A 875 28.68 -20.06 36.00
N PHE A 876 27.38 -20.36 36.10
CA PHE A 876 26.51 -19.94 37.22
C PHE A 876 25.70 -21.09 37.82
N SER A 877 25.40 -22.11 37.02
CA SER A 877 24.78 -23.34 37.50
C SER A 877 25.79 -24.20 38.24
N ILE A 878 25.30 -24.99 39.21
CA ILE A 878 26.13 -25.96 39.93
C ILE A 878 26.60 -27.08 38.98
N GLU A 879 25.83 -27.34 37.92
CA GLU A 879 26.16 -28.24 36.80
C GLU A 879 25.83 -27.56 35.46
N PRO A 880 26.67 -27.66 34.40
CA PRO A 880 26.42 -27.02 33.12
C PRO A 880 25.13 -27.56 32.48
N LEU A 881 24.22 -26.65 32.09
CA LEU A 881 22.91 -26.99 31.53
C LEU A 881 22.74 -26.31 30.17
N SER A 882 22.15 -27.05 29.22
CA SER A 882 21.66 -26.43 27.99
C SER A 882 20.43 -25.56 28.26
N VAL A 883 20.17 -24.60 27.37
CA VAL A 883 18.97 -23.75 27.41
C VAL A 883 17.69 -24.58 27.45
N LYS A 884 17.62 -25.69 26.70
CA LYS A 884 16.48 -26.61 26.71
C LYS A 884 16.28 -27.26 28.08
N GLN A 885 17.35 -27.78 28.68
CA GLN A 885 17.28 -28.37 30.02
C GLN A 885 16.89 -27.34 31.08
N LEU A 886 17.35 -26.09 30.97
CA LEU A 886 16.92 -24.99 31.84
C LEU A 886 15.42 -24.71 31.68
N ILE A 887 14.89 -24.75 30.47
CA ILE A 887 13.45 -24.54 30.21
C ILE A 887 12.63 -25.67 30.84
N GLU A 888 13.05 -26.92 30.66
CA GLU A 888 12.30 -28.12 31.03
C GLU A 888 12.42 -28.50 32.52
N CYS A 889 13.46 -28.04 33.24
CA CYS A 889 13.64 -28.42 34.63
C CYS A 889 12.52 -27.87 35.55
N GLU A 890 12.01 -28.70 36.46
CA GLU A 890 11.03 -28.26 37.47
C GLU A 890 11.72 -27.69 38.73
N GLU A 891 12.98 -28.05 38.96
CA GLU A 891 13.83 -27.50 40.02
C GLU A 891 15.14 -26.99 39.44
N TYR A 892 15.56 -25.81 39.87
CA TYR A 892 16.80 -25.18 39.39
C TYR A 892 17.51 -24.46 40.53
N SER A 893 18.81 -24.73 40.68
CA SER A 893 19.66 -24.00 41.63
C SER A 893 20.83 -23.35 40.91
N TYR A 894 21.03 -22.06 41.18
CA TYR A 894 22.10 -21.28 40.57
C TYR A 894 22.69 -20.29 41.56
N LYS A 895 23.95 -19.92 41.32
CA LYS A 895 24.62 -18.89 42.09
C LYS A 895 24.18 -17.51 41.61
N ILE A 896 23.61 -16.71 42.49
CA ILE A 896 23.30 -15.31 42.22
C ILE A 896 24.56 -14.55 41.85
N HIS A 897 24.46 -13.87 40.73
CA HIS A 897 25.38 -12.84 40.28
C HIS A 897 24.59 -11.71 39.62
N ASP A 898 25.33 -10.69 39.19
CA ASP A 898 24.79 -9.52 38.52
C ASP A 898 24.02 -9.90 37.23
N MET A 899 22.69 -9.94 37.30
CA MET A 899 21.78 -10.32 36.20
C MET A 899 21.97 -9.43 34.96
N ARG A 900 22.54 -8.23 35.11
CA ARG A 900 22.87 -7.32 33.99
C ARG A 900 23.89 -7.92 33.02
N GLN A 901 24.62 -8.95 33.42
CA GLN A 901 25.57 -9.66 32.58
C GLN A 901 24.90 -10.69 31.65
N PHE A 902 23.61 -10.98 31.88
CA PHE A 902 22.87 -11.94 31.08
C PHE A 902 22.27 -11.31 29.82
N SER A 903 22.30 -12.06 28.71
CA SER A 903 21.55 -11.68 27.51
C SER A 903 20.05 -11.55 27.82
N THR A 904 19.37 -10.64 27.14
CA THR A 904 17.93 -10.35 27.35
C THR A 904 17.06 -11.60 27.31
N ILE A 905 17.37 -12.53 26.40
CA ILE A 905 16.65 -13.80 26.27
C ILE A 905 16.80 -14.66 27.53
N ILE A 906 18.02 -14.86 28.04
CA ILE A 906 18.26 -15.67 29.25
C ILE A 906 17.60 -15.06 30.47
N ARG A 907 17.62 -13.72 30.58
CA ARG A 907 16.92 -13.01 31.65
C ARG A 907 15.43 -13.30 31.63
N TYR A 908 14.77 -13.23 30.47
CA TYR A 908 13.36 -13.57 30.35
C TYR A 908 13.06 -15.01 30.75
N ILE A 909 13.92 -15.97 30.38
CA ILE A 909 13.75 -17.37 30.80
C ILE A 909 13.80 -17.49 32.33
N ILE A 910 14.83 -16.92 32.97
CA ILE A 910 15.01 -17.00 34.42
C ILE A 910 13.87 -16.30 35.16
N PHE A 911 13.50 -15.08 34.75
CA PHE A 911 12.37 -14.36 35.34
C PHE A 911 11.07 -15.13 35.23
N HIS A 912 10.81 -15.76 34.07
CA HIS A 912 9.61 -16.57 33.89
C HIS A 912 9.59 -17.82 34.76
N LYS A 913 10.75 -18.45 34.99
CA LYS A 913 10.86 -19.56 35.93
C LYS A 913 10.62 -19.10 37.37
N ILE A 914 11.13 -17.93 37.76
CA ILE A 914 10.90 -17.34 39.08
C ILE A 914 9.40 -17.04 39.30
N THR A 915 8.72 -16.41 38.33
CA THR A 915 7.28 -16.09 38.48
C THR A 915 6.41 -17.32 38.58
N ASN A 916 6.73 -18.38 37.85
CA ASN A 916 5.97 -19.63 37.88
C ASN A 916 6.42 -20.59 39.00
N SER A 917 7.49 -20.29 39.73
CA SER A 917 7.96 -21.13 40.84
C SER A 917 7.06 -21.01 42.06
N ASN A 918 6.60 -22.13 42.62
CA ASN A 918 5.84 -22.10 43.88
C ASN A 918 6.70 -21.72 45.09
N HIS A 919 8.03 -21.82 44.96
CA HIS A 919 8.94 -21.63 46.07
C HIS A 919 10.32 -21.15 45.59
N VAL A 920 10.66 -19.91 45.92
CA VAL A 920 11.96 -19.28 45.67
C VAL A 920 12.72 -19.19 47.00
N ALA A 921 13.77 -19.98 47.16
CA ALA A 921 14.64 -19.95 48.33
C ALA A 921 15.98 -19.32 47.98
N LEU A 922 16.54 -18.54 48.90
CA LEU A 922 17.90 -17.99 48.80
C LEU A 922 18.70 -18.41 50.03
N SER A 923 19.81 -19.12 49.83
CA SER A 923 20.78 -19.42 50.89
C SER A 923 22.15 -18.86 50.52
N ASP A 924 22.63 -17.89 51.29
CA ASP A 924 23.85 -17.12 50.99
C ASP A 924 23.80 -16.45 49.60
N ASP A 925 24.42 -17.06 48.60
CA ASP A 925 24.46 -16.64 47.21
C ASP A 925 23.84 -17.68 46.26
N ILE A 926 23.13 -18.69 46.75
CA ILE A 926 22.47 -19.72 45.92
C ILE A 926 20.96 -19.52 45.94
N VAL A 927 20.37 -19.34 44.76
CA VAL A 927 18.91 -19.37 44.56
C VAL A 927 18.48 -20.75 44.17
N THR A 928 17.44 -21.25 44.83
CA THR A 928 16.76 -22.49 44.49
C THR A 928 15.30 -22.20 44.16
N LEU A 929 14.92 -22.55 42.93
CA LEU A 929 13.54 -22.50 42.44
C LEU A 929 12.95 -23.90 42.48
N LYS A 930 11.76 -24.07 43.07
CA LYS A 930 11.01 -25.34 43.02
C LYS A 930 9.69 -25.19 42.27
N ASN A 931 9.31 -26.24 41.55
CA ASN A 931 8.12 -26.31 40.70
C ASN A 931 8.03 -25.11 39.73
N CYS A 932 9.14 -24.81 39.04
CA CYS A 932 9.33 -23.62 38.20
C CYS A 932 9.05 -23.87 36.71
N LYS A 933 7.82 -24.31 36.40
CA LYS A 933 7.43 -24.67 35.03
C LYS A 933 7.50 -23.48 34.08
N PHE A 934 8.21 -23.66 32.98
CA PHE A 934 8.25 -22.69 31.90
C PHE A 934 7.06 -22.89 30.95
N THR A 935 6.26 -21.86 30.73
CA THR A 935 5.15 -21.88 29.76
C THR A 935 5.57 -21.26 28.43
N SER A 936 5.77 -19.95 28.38
CA SER A 936 6.29 -19.20 27.23
C SER A 936 6.82 -17.83 27.66
N ILE A 937 7.71 -17.21 26.86
CA ILE A 937 8.14 -15.83 27.09
C ILE A 937 6.96 -14.88 26.81
N ILE A 938 6.71 -13.96 27.74
CA ILE A 938 5.70 -12.91 27.60
C ILE A 938 6.36 -11.69 26.99
N ASP A 939 5.76 -11.14 25.92
CA ASP A 939 6.14 -9.85 25.37
C ASP A 939 5.76 -8.78 26.39
N VAL A 940 6.74 -8.25 27.11
CA VAL A 940 6.50 -7.05 27.90
C VAL A 940 7.31 -5.93 27.29
N GLU A 941 6.69 -4.75 27.16
CA GLU A 941 7.34 -3.59 26.57
C GLU A 941 8.67 -3.34 27.30
N GLU A 942 9.78 -3.33 26.54
CA GLU A 942 11.14 -3.32 27.09
C GLU A 942 11.40 -2.12 28.02
N TYR A 943 10.66 -1.01 27.80
CA TYR A 943 10.67 0.18 28.67
C TYR A 943 10.15 -0.08 30.10
N GLU A 944 9.33 -1.11 30.29
CA GLU A 944 8.85 -1.56 31.61
C GLU A 944 9.77 -2.62 32.24
N TRP A 945 10.63 -3.28 31.46
CA TRP A 945 11.48 -4.40 31.91
C TRP A 945 12.93 -4.02 32.24
N ASP A 946 13.11 -2.88 32.90
CA ASP A 946 14.39 -2.53 33.53
C ASP A 946 14.51 -3.22 34.91
N GLU A 947 15.50 -4.10 35.09
CA GLU A 947 15.79 -4.80 36.35
C GLU A 947 15.91 -3.88 37.57
N SER A 948 16.35 -2.63 37.38
CA SER A 948 16.48 -1.66 38.48
C SER A 948 15.17 -1.11 39.02
N LYS A 949 14.08 -1.41 38.31
CA LYS A 949 12.73 -1.06 38.68
C LYS A 949 11.98 -2.27 39.25
N GLN A 950 12.63 -3.42 39.38
CA GLN A 950 11.98 -4.68 39.74
C GLN A 950 12.31 -5.09 41.17
N ALA A 951 11.32 -5.63 41.88
CA ALA A 951 11.53 -6.36 43.11
C ALA A 951 10.81 -7.70 43.02
N ILE A 952 11.48 -8.77 43.45
CA ILE A 952 10.98 -10.14 43.40
C ILE A 952 10.95 -10.70 44.81
N SER A 953 9.78 -11.17 45.24
CA SER A 953 9.64 -11.77 46.55
C SER A 953 10.29 -13.17 46.63
N ILE A 954 11.12 -13.39 47.65
CA ILE A 954 11.61 -14.73 48.04
C ILE A 954 10.76 -15.30 49.18
N ASN A 955 10.57 -16.62 49.17
CA ASN A 955 9.83 -17.36 50.19
C ASN A 955 10.69 -17.61 51.42
N ASP A 956 11.87 -18.21 51.22
CA ASP A 956 12.82 -18.55 52.27
C ASP A 956 14.13 -17.81 52.04
N TYR A 957 14.72 -17.30 53.12
CA TYR A 957 16.01 -16.65 53.09
C TYR A 957 16.86 -17.12 54.26
N SER A 958 18.08 -17.56 53.99
CA SER A 958 19.06 -17.99 54.99
C SER A 958 20.47 -17.57 54.60
N GLY A 959 21.39 -17.57 55.56
CA GLY A 959 22.80 -17.27 55.31
C GLY A 959 23.25 -15.90 55.81
N LYS A 960 24.44 -15.47 55.39
CA LYS A 960 25.18 -14.31 55.94
C LYS A 960 24.47 -12.96 55.79
N TYR A 961 23.51 -12.86 54.88
CA TYR A 961 22.80 -11.61 54.58
C TYR A 961 21.38 -11.55 55.14
N ILE A 962 20.97 -12.52 55.96
CA ILE A 962 19.60 -12.66 56.47
C ILE A 962 19.09 -11.42 57.21
N GLU A 963 19.95 -10.60 57.80
CA GLU A 963 19.52 -9.41 58.54
C GLU A 963 19.26 -8.18 57.66
N TYR A 964 19.74 -8.18 56.41
CA TYR A 964 19.61 -7.07 55.47
C TYR A 964 18.27 -7.13 54.75
N ASP A 965 17.71 -5.95 54.49
CA ASP A 965 16.46 -5.78 53.77
C ASP A 965 16.72 -5.78 52.25
N ILE A 966 17.89 -5.28 51.81
CA ILE A 966 18.33 -5.23 50.42
C ILE A 966 19.83 -5.54 50.34
N VAL A 967 20.22 -6.35 49.37
CA VAL A 967 21.63 -6.60 49.04
C VAL A 967 21.85 -6.35 47.56
N LYS A 968 22.81 -5.49 47.20
CA LYS A 968 23.04 -5.05 45.82
C LYS A 968 23.18 -6.21 44.84
N ASP A 969 24.08 -7.16 45.09
CA ASP A 969 24.31 -8.28 44.18
C ASP A 969 23.17 -9.32 44.18
N LEU A 970 22.30 -9.30 45.19
CA LEU A 970 21.11 -10.16 45.25
C LEU A 970 19.87 -9.50 44.64
N PHE A 971 19.92 -8.20 44.33
CA PHE A 971 18.82 -7.47 43.72
C PHE A 971 18.59 -7.96 42.28
N PRO A 972 17.32 -8.20 41.83
CA PRO A 972 16.05 -7.75 42.39
C PRO A 972 15.39 -8.65 43.46
N LEU A 973 16.07 -9.68 43.98
CA LEU A 973 15.49 -10.60 44.96
C LEU A 973 15.45 -9.97 46.36
N VAL A 974 14.28 -9.93 46.97
CA VAL A 974 14.03 -9.32 48.27
C VAL A 974 13.11 -10.19 49.12
N LYS A 975 13.24 -10.10 50.45
CA LYS A 975 12.33 -10.80 51.38
C LYS A 975 10.87 -10.42 51.14
N MET A 976 9.95 -11.35 51.39
CA MET A 976 8.52 -11.10 51.29
C MET A 976 8.05 -9.88 52.11
N GLU A 977 8.65 -9.65 53.28
CA GLU A 977 8.36 -8.47 54.13
C GLU A 977 8.75 -7.17 53.43
N THR A 978 9.98 -7.10 52.89
CA THR A 978 10.47 -5.98 52.08
C THR A 978 9.61 -5.77 50.84
N TYR A 979 9.30 -6.85 50.11
CA TYR A 979 8.48 -6.82 48.90
C TYR A 979 7.07 -6.25 49.13
N LYS A 980 6.40 -6.66 50.21
CA LYS A 980 5.06 -6.15 50.57
C LYS A 980 5.04 -4.65 50.80
N LYS A 981 6.17 -4.05 51.20
CA LYS A 981 6.27 -2.62 51.51
C LYS A 981 6.41 -1.74 50.25
N PHE A 982 6.77 -2.30 49.10
CA PHE A 982 6.77 -1.56 47.82
C PHE A 982 5.32 -1.34 47.32
N ILE A 983 4.63 -0.27 47.76
CA ILE A 983 3.26 0.07 47.34
C ILE A 983 3.24 1.54 46.94
N HIS A 984 3.12 1.85 45.64
CA HIS A 984 3.04 3.22 45.11
C HIS A 984 2.13 3.24 43.87
N GLU A 985 1.58 4.42 43.51
CA GLU A 985 0.72 4.61 42.31
C GLU A 985 1.44 4.25 41.00
N ASP A 986 2.78 4.28 41.02
CA ASP A 986 3.66 3.98 39.89
C ASP A 986 4.21 2.54 39.90
N VAL A 987 3.79 1.69 40.85
CA VAL A 987 4.27 0.29 40.95
C VAL A 987 3.18 -0.66 40.43
N SER A 988 3.46 -1.34 39.33
CA SER A 988 2.63 -2.43 38.83
C SER A 988 3.07 -3.77 39.45
N GLU A 989 2.10 -4.60 39.83
CA GLU A 989 2.37 -5.95 40.31
C GLU A 989 2.04 -6.97 39.21
N TYR A 990 2.99 -7.85 38.91
CA TYR A 990 2.89 -8.87 37.89
C TYR A 990 2.89 -10.25 38.53
N MET A 991 1.84 -11.03 38.26
CA MET A 991 1.64 -12.41 38.75
C MET A 991 1.80 -12.59 40.28
N GLY A 992 1.61 -11.51 41.06
CA GLY A 992 1.69 -11.53 42.54
C GLY A 992 3.09 -11.79 43.12
N LYS A 993 4.16 -11.69 42.32
CA LYS A 993 5.55 -11.99 42.75
C LYS A 993 6.60 -10.99 42.27
N ILE A 994 6.28 -10.20 41.24
CA ILE A 994 7.14 -9.14 40.73
C ILE A 994 6.43 -7.82 40.89
N LYS A 995 7.14 -6.83 41.44
CA LYS A 995 6.71 -5.43 41.43
C LYS A 995 7.64 -4.62 40.55
N ILE A 996 7.06 -3.82 39.65
CA ILE A 996 7.77 -2.99 38.69
C ILE A 996 7.42 -1.52 38.95
N GLY A 997 8.39 -0.70 39.35
CA GLY A 997 8.18 0.73 39.60
C GLY A 997 8.51 1.62 38.41
N ARG A 998 7.59 2.48 37.96
CA ARG A 998 7.80 3.36 36.78
C ARG A 998 8.72 4.57 37.03
N ALA A 999 8.93 4.98 38.30
CA ALA A 999 9.61 6.23 38.65
C ALA A 999 11.11 6.11 39.02
N TYR A 1000 11.90 7.15 38.70
CA TYR A 1000 13.32 7.33 39.05
C TYR A 1000 13.62 7.52 40.56
N ARG A 1001 12.67 7.27 41.47
CA ARG A 1001 12.74 7.71 42.89
C ARG A 1001 12.57 6.61 43.94
N SER A 1002 12.59 5.32 43.57
CA SER A 1002 12.34 4.23 44.52
C SER A 1002 13.62 3.70 45.20
N VAL A 1003 13.43 3.04 46.35
CA VAL A 1003 14.42 2.20 47.06
C VAL A 1003 15.16 1.22 46.12
N MET A 1004 14.50 0.82 45.02
CA MET A 1004 15.02 -0.13 44.02
C MET A 1004 16.27 0.38 43.29
N ASN A 1005 16.48 1.70 43.22
CA ASN A 1005 17.66 2.30 42.59
C ASN A 1005 18.99 2.03 43.32
N LEU A 1006 18.95 1.66 44.61
CA LEU A 1006 20.14 1.27 45.37
C LEU A 1006 20.85 0.06 44.74
N GLY A 1007 20.10 -0.85 44.10
CA GLY A 1007 20.66 -2.03 43.44
C GLY A 1007 21.47 -1.73 42.16
N ARG A 1008 21.14 -0.65 41.44
CA ARG A 1008 21.76 -0.35 40.12
C ARG A 1008 22.85 0.70 40.15
N TYR A 1009 22.59 1.84 40.79
CA TYR A 1009 23.40 3.05 40.60
C TYR A 1009 24.45 3.28 41.68
N VAL A 1010 24.39 2.52 42.78
CA VAL A 1010 25.34 2.63 43.89
C VAL A 1010 26.38 1.52 43.80
N ASP A 1011 27.65 1.93 43.76
CA ASP A 1011 28.79 1.04 43.75
C ASP A 1011 29.58 1.21 45.05
N ALA A 1012 30.31 0.19 45.49
CA ALA A 1012 31.12 0.32 46.71
C ALA A 1012 32.17 1.45 46.60
N ARG A 1013 32.63 1.77 45.38
CA ARG A 1013 33.52 2.91 45.07
C ARG A 1013 32.83 4.28 45.20
N SER A 1014 31.50 4.34 45.24
CA SER A 1014 30.73 5.59 45.29
C SER A 1014 30.11 5.86 46.67
N VAL A 1015 30.49 5.08 47.69
CA VAL A 1015 30.05 5.25 49.08
C VAL A 1015 31.18 5.85 49.91
N PHE A 1016 30.95 7.04 50.46
CA PHE A 1016 31.93 7.73 51.31
C PHE A 1016 31.32 7.99 52.69
N PRO A 1017 31.79 7.34 53.77
CA PRO A 1017 31.16 7.36 55.10
C PRO A 1017 30.83 8.77 55.62
N ASN A 1018 31.76 9.72 55.45
CA ASN A 1018 31.62 11.09 55.95
C ASN A 1018 30.94 12.05 54.97
N SER A 1019 30.67 11.59 53.75
CA SER A 1019 30.28 12.43 52.61
C SER A 1019 28.95 12.01 51.98
N GLY A 1020 28.46 10.82 52.32
CA GLY A 1020 27.23 10.23 51.81
C GLY A 1020 27.46 9.27 50.65
N ILE A 1021 26.35 8.89 50.02
CA ILE A 1021 26.28 7.91 48.94
C ILE A 1021 26.14 8.65 47.61
N PHE A 1022 26.77 8.15 46.56
CA PHE A 1022 26.75 8.77 45.23
C PHE A 1022 26.37 7.76 44.13
N THR A 1023 25.83 8.25 43.02
CA THR A 1023 25.43 7.45 41.85
C THR A 1023 26.37 7.63 40.67
N THR A 1024 26.52 6.56 39.88
CA THR A 1024 27.29 6.57 38.64
C THR A 1024 26.37 6.79 37.43
N ARG A 1025 26.68 7.77 36.56
CA ARG A 1025 25.87 8.06 35.34
C ARG A 1025 26.40 7.40 34.06
N ARG A 1026 27.64 6.91 34.07
CA ARG A 1026 28.34 6.24 32.94
C ARG A 1026 29.32 5.22 33.54
N ASN A 1027 29.78 4.23 32.75
CA ASN A 1027 30.83 3.25 33.10
C ASN A 1027 32.20 3.91 33.35
N ILE A 1028 32.24 4.95 34.18
CA ILE A 1028 33.43 5.68 34.58
C ILE A 1028 33.79 5.14 35.96
N TYR A 1029 34.85 4.35 35.99
CA TYR A 1029 35.37 3.74 37.20
C TYR A 1029 36.48 4.62 37.75
N ALA A 1030 36.22 5.30 38.88
CA ALA A 1030 37.20 6.16 39.51
C ALA A 1030 37.17 5.99 41.03
N ILE A 1031 38.28 5.52 41.60
CA ILE A 1031 38.46 5.39 43.05
C ILE A 1031 38.74 6.77 43.64
N GLY A 1032 37.92 7.18 44.63
CA GLY A 1032 38.15 8.39 45.42
C GLY A 1032 37.77 9.72 44.75
N ARG A 1033 37.22 9.71 43.54
CA ARG A 1033 36.84 10.92 42.80
C ARG A 1033 35.40 11.34 43.05
N LYS A 1034 35.13 11.86 44.24
CA LYS A 1034 33.78 12.27 44.67
C LYS A 1034 33.10 13.28 43.72
N GLU A 1035 33.86 14.16 43.06
CA GLU A 1035 33.33 15.20 42.17
C GLU A 1035 32.76 14.68 40.84
N GLU A 1036 33.13 13.46 40.44
CA GLU A 1036 32.66 12.84 39.19
C GLU A 1036 31.29 12.13 39.37
N PHE A 1037 30.74 12.10 40.59
CA PHE A 1037 29.47 11.42 40.91
C PHE A 1037 28.38 12.40 41.38
N MET A 1038 27.11 12.02 41.20
CA MET A 1038 25.99 12.78 41.79
C MET A 1038 25.62 12.22 43.16
N LYS A 1039 25.37 13.12 44.12
CA LYS A 1039 24.93 12.73 45.45
C LYS A 1039 23.57 12.02 45.36
N PHE A 1040 23.49 10.82 45.92
CA PHE A 1040 22.25 10.06 46.02
C PHE A 1040 21.34 10.73 47.04
N ASN A 1041 20.09 11.01 46.65
CA ASN A 1041 19.13 11.64 47.55
C ASN A 1041 18.47 10.59 48.44
N THR A 1042 18.96 10.48 49.68
CA THR A 1042 18.48 9.51 50.67
C THR A 1042 17.05 9.79 51.14
N ILE A 1043 16.58 11.05 51.04
CA ILE A 1043 15.21 11.44 51.43
C ILE A 1043 14.18 10.92 50.40
N ASP A 1044 14.53 10.92 49.11
CA ASP A 1044 13.66 10.38 48.06
C ASP A 1044 13.38 8.89 48.26
N LEU A 1045 14.30 8.15 48.91
CA LEU A 1045 14.16 6.73 49.24
C LEU A 1045 12.93 6.43 50.13
N PHE A 1046 12.52 7.39 50.95
CA PHE A 1046 11.47 7.21 51.96
C PHE A 1046 10.15 7.92 51.65
N LYS A 1047 10.08 8.68 50.55
CA LYS A 1047 8.89 9.44 50.16
C LYS A 1047 7.63 8.56 50.00
N ASP A 1048 7.82 7.28 49.71
CA ASP A 1048 6.75 6.29 49.54
C ASP A 1048 6.29 5.64 50.86
N TYR A 1049 7.09 5.72 51.93
CA TYR A 1049 6.83 5.06 53.22
C TYR A 1049 6.40 6.02 54.33
N SER A 1050 6.78 7.29 54.21
CA SER A 1050 6.39 8.36 55.13
C SER A 1050 4.95 8.78 54.86
N ASN A 1051 4.01 8.27 55.65
CA ASN A 1051 2.58 8.61 55.53
C ASN A 1051 2.11 9.45 56.72
N LYS A 1052 1.03 10.23 56.52
CA LYS A 1052 0.38 11.25 57.39
C LYS A 1052 0.09 10.91 58.88
N ASN A 1053 0.61 9.81 59.43
CA ASN A 1053 0.30 9.24 60.76
C ASN A 1053 1.54 9.05 61.69
N ASN A 1054 2.60 9.87 61.59
CA ASN A 1054 3.82 9.78 62.42
C ASN A 1054 4.50 8.39 62.43
N LYS A 1055 4.56 7.71 61.29
CA LYS A 1055 5.27 6.43 61.13
C LYS A 1055 6.35 6.56 60.06
N ASP A 1056 7.51 5.98 60.34
CA ASP A 1056 8.64 5.93 59.40
C ASP A 1056 9.39 4.60 59.55
N TYR A 1057 10.28 4.28 58.60
CA TYR A 1057 10.90 2.97 58.48
C TYR A 1057 12.42 3.05 58.42
N PHE A 1058 13.10 2.09 59.02
CA PHE A 1058 14.53 1.88 58.79
C PHE A 1058 14.74 0.85 57.70
N ILE A 1059 15.67 1.13 56.79
CA ILE A 1059 16.06 0.22 55.71
C ILE A 1059 17.53 -0.12 55.91
N TYR A 1060 17.82 -1.41 56.02
CA TYR A 1060 19.17 -1.92 56.18
C TYR A 1060 19.67 -2.57 54.87
N THR A 1061 20.72 -2.02 54.29
CA THR A 1061 21.21 -2.38 52.96
C THR A 1061 22.67 -2.79 52.99
N PHE A 1062 23.02 -3.85 52.26
CA PHE A 1062 24.41 -4.20 51.97
C PHE A 1062 24.77 -3.87 50.53
N ILE A 1063 25.82 -3.05 50.35
CA ILE A 1063 26.44 -2.79 49.06
C ILE A 1063 27.65 -3.71 48.94
N SER A 1064 27.58 -4.69 48.04
CA SER A 1064 28.64 -5.66 47.83
C SER A 1064 29.99 -5.03 47.42
N PRO A 1065 31.12 -5.70 47.72
CA PRO A 1065 32.46 -5.30 47.28
C PRO A 1065 32.55 -4.93 45.79
N ALA A 1066 33.42 -3.98 45.46
CA ALA A 1066 33.71 -3.68 44.06
C ALA A 1066 34.60 -4.76 43.42
N LYS A 1067 34.25 -5.21 42.21
CA LYS A 1067 35.18 -5.98 41.35
C LYS A 1067 36.14 -4.99 40.71
N LEU A 1068 37.40 -4.99 41.16
CA LEU A 1068 38.43 -4.04 40.73
C LEU A 1068 39.33 -4.65 39.66
N ASN A 1069 39.66 -3.89 38.63
CA ASN A 1069 40.75 -4.25 37.69
C ASN A 1069 42.13 -3.88 38.27
N ASP A 1070 43.21 -4.32 37.62
CA ASP A 1070 44.58 -4.13 38.13
C ASP A 1070 44.94 -2.65 38.41
N LYS A 1071 44.50 -1.72 37.55
CA LYS A 1071 44.75 -0.28 37.76
C LYS A 1071 43.98 0.25 38.98
N GLU A 1072 42.77 -0.24 39.17
CA GLU A 1072 41.94 0.14 40.31
C GLU A 1072 42.47 -0.44 41.63
N ILE A 1073 42.97 -1.68 41.61
CA ILE A 1073 43.63 -2.28 42.77
C ILE A 1073 44.81 -1.42 43.23
N MET A 1074 45.63 -0.93 42.28
CA MET A 1074 46.73 -0.01 42.60
C MET A 1074 46.27 1.32 43.21
N GLU A 1075 45.14 1.87 42.75
CA GLU A 1075 44.62 3.13 43.25
C GLU A 1075 43.96 2.99 44.64
N ILE A 1076 43.21 1.91 44.89
CA ILE A 1076 42.53 1.72 46.19
C ILE A 1076 43.53 1.46 47.31
N GLU A 1077 44.65 0.79 47.04
CA GLU A 1077 45.72 0.54 48.02
C GLU A 1077 46.26 1.84 48.64
N LYS A 1078 46.21 2.97 47.93
CA LYS A 1078 46.62 4.28 48.46
C LYS A 1078 45.72 4.73 49.64
N TYR A 1079 44.46 4.29 49.67
CA TYR A 1079 43.50 4.66 50.71
C TYR A 1079 43.64 3.82 51.98
N LYS A 1080 44.41 2.73 51.96
CA LYS A 1080 44.62 1.87 53.13
C LYS A 1080 45.16 2.62 54.35
N ILE A 1081 45.93 3.69 54.12
CA ILE A 1081 46.50 4.55 55.16
C ILE A 1081 45.73 5.88 55.28
N VAL A 1082 45.22 6.42 54.16
CA VAL A 1082 44.59 7.76 54.12
C VAL A 1082 43.15 7.74 54.63
N ASP A 1083 42.39 6.69 54.34
CA ASP A 1083 41.02 6.48 54.79
C ASP A 1083 40.76 4.96 54.84
N GLU A 1084 41.21 4.36 55.94
CA GLU A 1084 41.12 2.91 56.17
C GLU A 1084 39.67 2.41 56.12
N VAL A 1085 38.71 3.24 56.55
CA VAL A 1085 37.28 2.91 56.52
C VAL A 1085 36.80 2.82 55.08
N TYR A 1086 37.14 3.80 54.23
CA TYR A 1086 36.83 3.77 52.80
C TYR A 1086 37.49 2.60 52.08
N TYR A 1087 38.78 2.33 52.33
CA TYR A 1087 39.47 1.16 51.77
C TYR A 1087 38.75 -0.14 52.12
N ASN A 1088 38.48 -0.36 53.41
CA ASN A 1088 37.84 -1.57 53.88
C ASN A 1088 36.41 -1.72 53.34
N GLY A 1089 35.70 -0.61 53.12
CA GLY A 1089 34.35 -0.67 52.57
C GLY A 1089 34.30 -0.91 51.05
N VAL A 1090 35.29 -0.43 50.29
CA VAL A 1090 35.40 -0.77 48.86
C VAL A 1090 35.75 -2.26 48.67
N ILE A 1091 36.64 -2.79 49.51
CA ILE A 1091 37.14 -4.17 49.42
C ILE A 1091 36.18 -5.19 50.05
N ASN A 1092 35.54 -4.86 51.17
CA ASN A 1092 34.69 -5.80 51.91
C ASN A 1092 33.18 -5.49 51.78
N GLY A 1093 32.82 -4.43 51.05
CA GLY A 1093 31.44 -3.95 50.92
C GLY A 1093 31.03 -3.01 52.06
N TRP A 1094 29.82 -2.48 51.99
CA TRP A 1094 29.27 -1.51 52.94
C TRP A 1094 27.94 -2.00 53.52
N SER A 1095 27.84 -2.01 54.84
CA SER A 1095 26.56 -2.07 55.55
C SER A 1095 26.05 -0.66 55.80
N ILE A 1096 24.83 -0.38 55.33
CA ILE A 1096 24.23 0.94 55.37
C ILE A 1096 22.86 0.86 56.05
N LEU A 1097 22.69 1.56 57.16
CA LEU A 1097 21.39 1.74 57.80
C LEU A 1097 20.86 3.13 57.49
N PHE A 1098 19.73 3.19 56.79
CA PHE A 1098 19.02 4.42 56.48
C PHE A 1098 17.96 4.71 57.54
N LEU A 1099 18.00 5.90 58.13
CA LEU A 1099 17.17 6.27 59.29
C LEU A 1099 15.92 7.05 58.88
N GLY A 1100 15.04 6.40 58.13
CA GLY A 1100 13.79 6.99 57.66
C GLY A 1100 13.98 8.21 56.76
N SER A 1101 12.93 8.99 56.62
CA SER A 1101 12.86 10.21 55.80
C SER A 1101 13.74 11.38 56.29
N THR A 1102 14.48 11.20 57.39
CA THR A 1102 15.40 12.20 57.95
C THR A 1102 16.61 12.49 57.05
N GLY A 1103 16.95 11.53 56.17
CA GLY A 1103 18.13 11.59 55.31
C GLY A 1103 19.44 11.19 56.00
N GLU A 1104 19.42 10.90 57.31
CA GLU A 1104 20.58 10.38 58.06
C GLU A 1104 20.87 8.90 57.73
N THR A 1105 22.15 8.55 57.65
CA THR A 1105 22.62 7.19 57.34
C THR A 1105 23.81 6.80 58.21
N ILE A 1106 23.86 5.55 58.64
CA ILE A 1106 25.03 4.94 59.27
C ILE A 1106 25.69 4.03 58.24
N ILE A 1107 26.96 4.27 57.94
CA ILE A 1107 27.72 3.56 56.90
C ILE A 1107 28.94 2.91 57.57
N VAL A 1108 29.03 1.58 57.52
CA VAL A 1108 30.15 0.83 58.08
C VAL A 1108 30.68 -0.21 57.11
N PRO A 1109 32.01 -0.43 57.06
CA PRO A 1109 32.62 -1.38 56.14
C PRO A 1109 32.36 -2.83 56.56
N GLY A 1110 32.20 -3.72 55.58
CA GLY A 1110 31.97 -5.14 55.77
C GLY A 1110 30.53 -5.49 56.14
N ILE A 1111 30.30 -6.79 56.39
CA ILE A 1111 29.02 -7.32 56.86
C ILE A 1111 28.96 -7.14 58.38
N VAL A 1112 28.03 -6.31 58.85
CA VAL A 1112 27.84 -6.03 60.29
C VAL A 1112 26.46 -6.51 60.73
N SER A 1113 26.33 -6.99 61.97
CA SER A 1113 25.02 -7.38 62.50
C SER A 1113 24.11 -6.17 62.65
N LYS A 1114 22.81 -6.33 62.39
CA LYS A 1114 21.78 -5.29 62.56
C LYS A 1114 21.80 -4.74 64.00
N LYS A 1115 22.05 -5.59 65.00
CA LYS A 1115 22.24 -5.18 66.40
C LYS A 1115 23.41 -4.22 66.59
N ASP A 1116 24.57 -4.50 65.99
CA ASP A 1116 25.76 -3.68 66.18
C ASP A 1116 25.70 -2.35 65.42
N VAL A 1117 25.02 -2.31 64.26
CA VAL A 1117 24.79 -1.05 63.54
C VAL A 1117 23.78 -0.16 64.27
N LEU A 1118 22.73 -0.72 64.87
CA LEU A 1118 21.74 0.05 65.62
C LEU A 1118 22.33 0.79 66.84
N LYS A 1119 23.36 0.20 67.49
CA LYS A 1119 24.05 0.83 68.62
C LYS A 1119 24.80 2.11 68.24
N GLN A 1120 25.04 2.34 66.95
CA GLN A 1120 25.72 3.53 66.44
C GLN A 1120 24.75 4.69 66.19
N ILE A 1121 23.44 4.51 66.39
CA ILE A 1121 22.46 5.60 66.31
C ILE A 1121 22.74 6.60 67.43
N SER A 1122 23.00 7.85 67.06
CA SER A 1122 23.33 8.90 68.02
C SER A 1122 22.16 9.16 68.98
N ALA A 1123 22.46 9.52 70.24
CA ALA A 1123 21.43 9.90 71.20
C ALA A 1123 20.64 11.15 70.75
N SER A 1124 21.27 12.04 69.98
CA SER A 1124 20.66 13.23 69.37
C SER A 1124 19.57 12.90 68.37
N PHE A 1125 19.69 11.80 67.60
CA PHE A 1125 18.67 11.38 66.65
C PHE A 1125 17.31 11.18 67.33
N TRP A 1126 17.29 10.51 68.48
CA TRP A 1126 16.07 10.24 69.25
C TRP A 1126 15.52 11.48 69.94
N MET A 1127 16.37 12.44 70.32
CA MET A 1127 15.92 13.72 70.89
C MET A 1127 15.21 14.59 69.86
N ILE A 1128 15.68 14.58 68.61
CA ILE A 1128 15.14 15.41 67.53
C ILE A 1128 13.88 14.78 66.92
N ASN A 1129 13.86 13.44 66.78
CA ASN A 1129 12.81 12.74 66.04
C ASN A 1129 11.86 11.87 66.91
N GLY A 1130 11.85 12.07 68.23
CA GLY A 1130 11.14 11.20 69.19
C GLY A 1130 9.61 11.12 69.05
N GLU A 1131 8.98 12.02 68.28
CA GLU A 1131 7.53 11.99 68.00
C GLU A 1131 7.15 11.02 66.86
N ILE A 1132 8.13 10.52 66.11
CA ILE A 1132 7.95 9.58 65.00
C ILE A 1132 8.13 8.14 65.52
N LYS A 1133 7.20 7.25 65.17
CA LYS A 1133 7.32 5.81 65.44
C LYS A 1133 8.08 5.12 64.31
N TYR A 1134 9.27 4.61 64.61
CA TYR A 1134 10.12 3.93 63.65
C TYR A 1134 9.88 2.42 63.65
N TYR A 1135 9.91 1.81 62.47
CA TYR A 1135 9.70 0.37 62.30
C TYR A 1135 10.75 -0.24 61.36
N PHE A 1136 11.08 -1.52 61.54
CA PHE A 1136 11.69 -2.29 60.45
C PHE A 1136 10.64 -2.64 59.39
N LEU A 1137 11.08 -3.05 58.20
CA LEU A 1137 10.18 -3.41 57.11
C LEU A 1137 9.29 -4.63 57.43
N ASP A 1138 9.72 -5.51 58.33
CA ASP A 1138 8.93 -6.62 58.89
C ASP A 1138 7.80 -6.17 59.84
N GLY A 1139 7.76 -4.88 60.22
CA GLY A 1139 6.77 -4.30 61.12
C GLY A 1139 7.18 -4.26 62.59
N THR A 1140 8.40 -4.70 62.93
CA THR A 1140 8.94 -4.60 64.29
C THR A 1140 9.12 -3.14 64.69
N ASN A 1141 8.59 -2.75 65.86
CA ASN A 1141 8.68 -1.39 66.38
C ASN A 1141 10.07 -1.12 66.97
N ILE A 1142 10.69 -0.01 66.58
CA ILE A 1142 12.03 0.41 66.99
C ILE A 1142 11.89 1.55 67.99
N THR A 1143 12.33 1.32 69.21
CA THR A 1143 12.38 2.33 70.27
C THR A 1143 13.78 2.41 70.85
N LYS A 1144 14.08 3.51 71.54
CA LYS A 1144 15.35 3.63 72.29
C LYS A 1144 15.55 2.47 73.27
N GLU A 1145 14.49 2.08 74.00
CA GLU A 1145 14.50 0.92 74.90
C GLU A 1145 14.72 -0.40 74.17
N TYR A 1146 14.24 -0.53 72.93
CA TYR A 1146 14.47 -1.71 72.10
C TYR A 1146 15.95 -1.85 71.73
N ILE A 1147 16.63 -0.75 71.39
CA ILE A 1147 18.07 -0.75 71.09
C ILE A 1147 18.90 -1.00 72.35
N GLU A 1148 18.52 -0.44 73.50
CA GLU A 1148 19.21 -0.66 74.78
C GLU A 1148 19.08 -2.11 75.30
N LYS A 1149 18.00 -2.82 74.92
CA LYS A 1149 17.78 -4.23 75.26
C LYS A 1149 18.49 -5.22 74.33
N LEU A 1150 18.87 -4.80 73.11
CA LEU A 1150 19.56 -5.62 72.12
C LEU A 1150 21.03 -5.79 72.48
#